data_AF-A0A2T4VUA9-F1
#
_entry.id   AF-A0A2T4VUA9-F1
#
_cell.length_a   1.000
_cell.length_b   1.000
_cell.length_c   1.000
_cell.angle_alpha   90.00
_cell.angle_beta   90.00
_cell.angle_gamma   90.00
#
_symmetry.space_group_name_H-M   'P 1'
#
loop_
_entity.id
_entity.type
_entity.pdbx_description
1 polymer ?
#
loop_
_entity_poly.entity_id
_entity_poly.type
_entity_poly.pdbx_seq_one_letter_code
_entity_poly.pdbx_strand_id
1 'polypeptide(L)'
;MGWAAVTVALLAATPVFLTRGDVTPEAELRSEAEAAWKALEARYVTEAGGEPGRAPGTIALQRGEAMLPSRNGQGRPGVVELRQGTPGVLDARLRVALRHELAHQLLWWACPASAEDRLFHEAFALAVSGELSEWREAPYQSLSSASAELAHNPDVDTPRARRALARVLNEDAGFPKALTRRLRQCQDGARWTVPLSVDELAGVAVQAAASATVVLSRHSGEVLLAEGDIRTAMPYGSTLKPFVVAGSTSPPPVLSPRADVAEWACGERLPGKVDVRTALLRSCNGYFLDWEGQGRAPKSFGPWGAVLSAVGLSSEPLDMADAIGLRSTLRLSPWGLAQAYRLLAEARPDLMAVLADNAARGTLSELPASKAYAGVATKTGTVRDADSRPRLGWIVAVDDDLVAVVARPGKMPRAFADEVPEVLAKVRKKRSGLDAAKVQVLGLVPPGAVEAQCRGSGFTLEDGSPRAIPEGFSKLEPLVSKGAAVCLGSPWRVRFPDVPAGRDYAGIFTWLPPPPYKPPPGVPTSPNALKARRGSDFVFRTTRLQYTAGVVAAEDAALKGEAMVALARVVAHNERHADSRHPGRPVCDTTHCQAFQGTVRIQPEEERALQLPPLRWREWLPFSQGGQEPWRETRPRDQVESLLGTGVTAVRFADGRVHYLHTKREGGAVFDVTESQPCEVLRSALKLPACPRTAAFADREVVFEGRGQGHGEGLDVEAAKTSGLASERILERAYGSTAVPR
;
A
#
# COMPACT_ATOMS: atom_id res chain seq x y z
N MET A 1 -58.11 9.44 -51.36
CA MET A 1 -57.16 8.50 -50.74
C MET A 1 -56.38 9.24 -49.67
N GLY A 2 -56.28 8.70 -48.46
CA GLY A 2 -55.48 9.28 -47.38
C GLY A 2 -56.20 9.31 -46.04
N TRP A 3 -56.57 8.14 -45.51
CA TRP A 3 -56.90 8.00 -44.09
C TRP A 3 -55.59 8.01 -43.31
N ALA A 4 -55.40 9.04 -42.47
CA ALA A 4 -54.37 9.05 -41.46
C ALA A 4 -54.80 8.07 -40.36
N ALA A 5 -54.07 6.96 -40.25
CA ALA A 5 -54.19 6.03 -39.14
C ALA A 5 -53.65 6.71 -37.88
N VAL A 6 -54.57 7.14 -37.00
CA VAL A 6 -54.25 7.48 -35.61
C VAL A 6 -53.84 6.18 -34.93
N THR A 7 -52.55 6.05 -34.66
CA THR A 7 -51.99 5.02 -33.79
C THR A 7 -52.42 5.37 -32.36
N VAL A 8 -53.44 4.68 -31.87
CA VAL A 8 -53.83 4.75 -30.46
C VAL A 8 -52.68 4.14 -29.65
N ALA A 9 -52.03 4.97 -28.84
CA ALA A 9 -51.13 4.52 -27.80
C ALA A 9 -51.91 3.61 -26.84
N LEU A 10 -51.48 2.35 -26.73
CA LEU A 10 -51.91 1.43 -25.68
C LEU A 10 -51.46 2.02 -24.34
N LEU A 11 -52.33 2.78 -23.69
CA LEU A 11 -52.18 3.13 -22.28
C LEU A 11 -52.17 1.83 -21.48
N ALA A 12 -51.08 1.57 -20.76
CA ALA A 12 -50.99 0.52 -19.76
C ALA A 12 -52.20 0.63 -18.81
N ALA A 13 -53.11 -0.34 -18.87
CA ALA A 13 -54.33 -0.30 -18.09
C ALA A 13 -53.98 -0.60 -16.63
N THR A 14 -54.22 0.33 -15.71
CA THR A 14 -54.22 0.05 -14.27
C THR A 14 -55.26 -1.06 -13.99
N PRO A 15 -54.98 -2.05 -13.13
CA PRO A 15 -55.96 -3.07 -12.78
C PRO A 15 -57.21 -2.43 -12.18
N VAL A 16 -58.35 -3.07 -12.42
CA VAL A 16 -59.59 -2.70 -11.75
C VAL A 16 -59.55 -3.23 -10.31
N PHE A 17 -59.61 -2.33 -9.34
CA PHE A 17 -59.69 -2.70 -7.92
C PHE A 17 -61.15 -2.82 -7.46
N LEU A 18 -61.58 -4.03 -7.11
CA LEU A 18 -62.91 -4.29 -6.56
C LEU A 18 -62.86 -4.35 -5.04
N THR A 19 -63.72 -3.61 -4.37
CA THR A 19 -63.91 -3.68 -2.90
C THR A 19 -65.22 -4.39 -2.58
N ARG A 20 -65.30 -5.10 -1.44
CA ARG A 20 -66.53 -5.78 -0.97
C ARG A 20 -67.31 -4.99 0.08
N GLY A 21 -66.94 -3.74 0.38
CA GLY A 21 -67.52 -2.95 1.47
C GLY A 21 -66.99 -3.29 2.86
N ASP A 22 -66.05 -4.21 2.99
CA ASP A 22 -65.58 -4.79 4.24
C ASP A 22 -64.27 -4.19 4.77
N VAL A 23 -63.56 -3.39 3.95
CA VAL A 23 -62.43 -2.53 4.34
C VAL A 23 -62.77 -1.09 3.98
N THR A 24 -62.78 -0.19 4.97
CA THR A 24 -63.29 1.18 4.81
C THR A 24 -62.27 2.24 5.28
N PRO A 25 -62.15 3.42 4.64
CA PRO A 25 -62.98 3.94 3.56
C PRO A 25 -62.59 3.35 2.19
N GLU A 26 -63.58 2.87 1.42
CA GLU A 26 -63.31 2.19 0.13
C GLU A 26 -62.68 3.09 -0.92
N ALA A 27 -63.06 4.38 -0.94
CA ALA A 27 -62.54 5.35 -1.90
C ALA A 27 -61.05 5.61 -1.67
N GLU A 28 -60.64 5.79 -0.41
CA GLU A 28 -59.24 5.96 -0.03
C GLU A 28 -58.43 4.69 -0.29
N LEU A 29 -59.00 3.51 0.01
CA LEU A 29 -58.36 2.23 -0.24
C LEU A 29 -58.07 2.03 -1.74
N ARG A 30 -59.04 2.31 -2.61
CA ARG A 30 -58.87 2.23 -4.07
C ARG A 30 -57.86 3.24 -4.58
N SER A 31 -57.95 4.49 -4.12
CA SER A 31 -56.99 5.53 -4.50
C SER A 31 -55.55 5.19 -4.10
N GLU A 32 -55.35 4.63 -2.90
CA GLU A 32 -54.04 4.15 -2.46
C GLU A 32 -53.56 2.96 -3.30
N ALA A 33 -54.44 2.02 -3.65
CA ALA A 33 -54.10 0.87 -4.50
C ALA A 33 -53.69 1.29 -5.92
N GLU A 34 -54.42 2.22 -6.53
CA GLU A 34 -54.09 2.78 -7.85
C GLU A 34 -52.75 3.52 -7.84
N ALA A 35 -52.51 4.35 -6.82
CA ALA A 35 -51.25 5.08 -6.67
C ALA A 35 -50.08 4.12 -6.45
N ALA A 36 -50.26 3.10 -5.59
CA ALA A 36 -49.27 2.06 -5.34
C ALA A 36 -48.95 1.27 -6.61
N TRP A 37 -49.96 0.85 -7.37
CA TRP A 37 -49.77 0.13 -8.62
C TRP A 37 -48.96 0.93 -9.63
N LYS A 38 -49.29 2.21 -9.81
CA LYS A 38 -48.56 3.10 -10.71
C LYS A 38 -47.09 3.24 -10.32
N ALA A 39 -46.79 3.34 -9.02
CA ALA A 39 -45.42 3.41 -8.52
C ALA A 39 -44.66 2.08 -8.73
N LEU A 40 -45.33 0.95 -8.51
CA LEU A 40 -44.80 -0.40 -8.73
C LEU A 40 -44.47 -0.65 -10.20
N GLU A 41 -45.38 -0.28 -11.11
CA GLU A 41 -45.19 -0.39 -12.55
C GLU A 41 -44.05 0.50 -13.05
N ALA A 42 -43.99 1.76 -12.60
CA ALA A 42 -42.87 2.65 -12.92
C ALA A 42 -41.52 2.09 -12.46
N ARG A 43 -41.49 1.48 -11.26
CA ARG A 43 -40.31 0.78 -10.77
C ARG A 43 -39.97 -0.43 -11.62
N TYR A 44 -40.94 -1.28 -11.95
CA TYR A 44 -40.74 -2.44 -12.83
C TYR A 44 -40.13 -2.01 -14.16
N VAL A 45 -40.74 -1.03 -14.85
CA VAL A 45 -40.25 -0.52 -16.15
C VAL A 45 -38.81 -0.03 -16.05
N THR A 46 -38.48 0.71 -14.99
CA THR A 46 -37.13 1.23 -14.75
C THR A 46 -36.09 0.11 -14.61
N GLU A 47 -36.42 -0.94 -13.87
CA GLU A 47 -35.46 -2.01 -13.54
C GLU A 47 -35.41 -3.11 -14.61
N ALA A 48 -36.58 -3.53 -15.10
CA ALA A 48 -36.76 -4.57 -16.12
C ALA A 48 -36.42 -4.10 -17.54
N GLY A 49 -36.43 -2.78 -17.80
CA GLY A 49 -36.07 -2.20 -19.09
C GLY A 49 -37.20 -2.19 -20.13
N GLY A 50 -38.46 -2.43 -19.72
CA GLY A 50 -39.62 -2.40 -20.59
C GLY A 50 -40.94 -2.58 -19.85
N GLU A 51 -42.06 -2.30 -20.53
CA GLU A 51 -43.41 -2.52 -20.01
C GLU A 51 -43.83 -4.00 -20.08
N PRO A 52 -44.63 -4.49 -19.12
CA PRO A 52 -45.22 -5.83 -19.19
C PRO A 52 -46.11 -6.01 -20.43
N GLY A 53 -46.00 -7.15 -21.11
CA GLY A 53 -46.64 -7.37 -22.42
C GLY A 53 -48.14 -7.68 -22.42
N ARG A 54 -48.86 -7.64 -21.28
CA ARG A 54 -50.28 -8.00 -21.17
C ARG A 54 -51.00 -7.06 -20.23
N ALA A 55 -52.27 -6.71 -20.47
CA ALA A 55 -53.06 -5.94 -19.51
C ALA A 55 -53.25 -6.70 -18.18
N PRO A 56 -53.22 -6.02 -17.02
CA PRO A 56 -53.45 -6.66 -15.73
C PRO A 56 -54.94 -7.00 -15.54
N GLY A 57 -55.18 -8.08 -14.80
CA GLY A 57 -56.52 -8.51 -14.42
C GLY A 57 -57.10 -7.69 -13.27
N THR A 58 -58.35 -7.98 -12.93
CA THR A 58 -59.04 -7.40 -11.77
C THR A 58 -58.42 -7.91 -10.46
N ILE A 59 -58.26 -7.01 -9.47
CA ILE A 59 -57.77 -7.35 -8.13
C ILE A 59 -58.86 -7.05 -7.11
N ALA A 60 -59.27 -8.07 -6.35
CA ALA A 60 -60.21 -7.91 -5.25
C ALA A 60 -59.48 -7.50 -3.96
N LEU A 61 -59.89 -6.38 -3.35
CA LEU A 61 -59.45 -5.90 -2.06
C LEU A 61 -60.55 -6.22 -1.03
N GLN A 62 -60.25 -7.09 -0.07
CA GLN A 62 -61.22 -7.57 0.91
C GLN A 62 -60.63 -7.66 2.32
N ARG A 63 -61.48 -7.80 3.32
CA ARG A 63 -61.07 -8.00 4.71
C ARG A 63 -60.71 -9.46 4.92
N GLY A 64 -59.54 -9.74 5.49
CA GLY A 64 -59.21 -11.12 5.85
C GLY A 64 -59.71 -11.47 7.26
N GLU A 65 -60.56 -12.48 7.36
CA GLU A 65 -61.23 -12.88 8.60
C GLU A 65 -60.38 -13.80 9.49
N ALA A 66 -59.39 -14.51 8.91
CA ALA A 66 -58.60 -15.54 9.59
C ALA A 66 -57.08 -15.25 9.63
N MET A 67 -56.68 -13.98 9.59
CA MET A 67 -55.25 -13.62 9.64
C MET A 67 -54.67 -13.66 11.06
N LEU A 68 -53.44 -14.18 11.17
CA LEU A 68 -52.68 -14.16 12.42
C LEU A 68 -52.45 -12.74 12.93
N PRO A 69 -52.37 -12.52 14.26
CA PRO A 69 -52.13 -11.20 14.83
C PRO A 69 -50.87 -10.48 14.33
N SER A 70 -49.88 -11.24 13.86
CA SER A 70 -48.61 -10.77 13.31
C SER A 70 -48.68 -10.35 11.83
N ARG A 71 -49.77 -10.63 11.11
CA ARG A 71 -49.96 -10.28 9.69
C ARG A 71 -50.98 -9.17 9.50
N ASN A 72 -50.68 -8.26 8.56
CA ASN A 72 -51.50 -7.10 8.22
C ASN A 72 -52.14 -7.20 6.84
N GLY A 73 -51.57 -8.04 6.00
CA GLY A 73 -52.08 -8.38 4.68
C GLY A 73 -51.67 -9.80 4.32
N GLN A 74 -52.36 -10.35 3.32
CA GLN A 74 -51.94 -11.53 2.58
C GLN A 74 -52.52 -11.50 1.17
N GLY A 75 -51.73 -11.95 0.20
CA GLY A 75 -52.11 -11.98 -1.21
C GLY A 75 -52.20 -13.41 -1.77
N ARG A 76 -53.10 -13.58 -2.73
CA ARG A 76 -53.13 -14.68 -3.70
C ARG A 76 -53.37 -14.08 -5.07
N PRO A 77 -53.00 -14.71 -6.20
CA PRO A 77 -53.23 -14.13 -7.52
C PRO A 77 -54.68 -13.62 -7.69
N GLY A 78 -54.84 -12.31 -7.91
CA GLY A 78 -56.12 -11.61 -8.08
C GLY A 78 -56.84 -11.19 -6.79
N VAL A 79 -56.32 -11.49 -5.59
CA VAL A 79 -56.95 -11.17 -4.31
C VAL A 79 -55.94 -10.65 -3.29
N VAL A 80 -56.25 -9.53 -2.65
CA VAL A 80 -55.51 -8.97 -1.51
C VAL A 80 -56.46 -8.88 -0.32
N GLU A 81 -56.06 -9.52 0.79
CA GLU A 81 -56.80 -9.51 2.04
C GLU A 81 -56.07 -8.64 3.06
N LEU A 82 -56.76 -7.68 3.67
CA LEU A 82 -56.18 -6.73 4.63
C LEU A 82 -56.80 -6.89 6.03
N ARG A 83 -55.96 -6.70 7.06
CA ARG A 83 -56.39 -6.76 8.46
C ARG A 83 -56.72 -5.38 9.01
N GLN A 84 -57.91 -4.88 8.71
CA GLN A 84 -58.37 -3.63 9.31
C GLN A 84 -58.77 -3.84 10.78
N GLY A 85 -58.00 -3.25 11.69
CA GLY A 85 -58.28 -3.28 13.13
C GLY A 85 -59.38 -2.30 13.56
N THR A 86 -59.48 -1.15 12.88
CA THR A 86 -60.48 -0.10 13.18
C THR A 86 -61.22 0.26 11.89
N PRO A 87 -62.53 -0.01 11.77
CA PRO A 87 -63.32 0.41 10.62
C PRO A 87 -63.24 1.92 10.38
N GLY A 88 -63.24 2.33 9.11
CA GLY A 88 -63.17 3.74 8.71
C GLY A 88 -61.78 4.36 8.79
N VAL A 89 -60.74 3.61 9.18
CA VAL A 89 -59.37 4.12 9.30
C VAL A 89 -58.40 3.31 8.44
N LEU A 90 -57.74 3.99 7.49
CA LEU A 90 -56.66 3.47 6.67
C LEU A 90 -55.30 3.96 7.19
N ASP A 91 -54.81 3.33 8.26
CA ASP A 91 -53.55 3.70 8.92
C ASP A 91 -52.30 3.36 8.08
N ALA A 92 -51.14 3.87 8.52
CA ALA A 92 -49.87 3.68 7.81
C ALA A 92 -49.50 2.20 7.64
N ARG A 93 -49.78 1.38 8.65
CA ARG A 93 -49.46 -0.05 8.67
C ARG A 93 -50.30 -0.81 7.62
N LEU A 94 -51.57 -0.46 7.47
CA LEU A 94 -52.45 -1.05 6.45
C LEU A 94 -52.06 -0.59 5.04
N ARG A 95 -51.61 0.66 4.86
CA ARG A 95 -51.09 1.16 3.58
C ARG A 95 -49.81 0.44 3.16
N VAL A 96 -48.87 0.24 4.06
CA VAL A 96 -47.64 -0.54 3.80
C VAL A 96 -47.99 -1.98 3.43
N ALA A 97 -48.91 -2.62 4.16
CA ALA A 97 -49.38 -3.96 3.85
C ALA A 97 -50.03 -4.05 2.46
N LEU A 98 -50.90 -3.11 2.10
CA LEU A 98 -51.49 -3.04 0.77
C LEU A 98 -50.43 -2.93 -0.33
N ARG A 99 -49.46 -2.02 -0.17
CA ARG A 99 -48.36 -1.85 -1.14
C ARG A 99 -47.52 -3.12 -1.28
N HIS A 100 -47.23 -3.80 -0.17
CA HIS A 100 -46.50 -5.08 -0.15
C HIS A 100 -47.25 -6.16 -0.92
N GLU A 101 -48.53 -6.38 -0.64
CA GLU A 101 -49.31 -7.40 -1.33
C GLU A 101 -49.55 -7.06 -2.80
N LEU A 102 -49.67 -5.78 -3.17
CA LEU A 102 -49.75 -5.36 -4.57
C LEU A 102 -48.44 -5.59 -5.32
N ALA A 103 -47.28 -5.56 -4.66
CA ALA A 103 -46.01 -5.92 -5.28
C ALA A 103 -46.00 -7.40 -5.70
N HIS A 104 -46.57 -8.28 -4.87
CA HIS A 104 -46.77 -9.69 -5.24
C HIS A 104 -47.73 -9.85 -6.42
N GLN A 105 -48.85 -9.10 -6.43
CA GLN A 105 -49.78 -9.10 -7.58
C GLN A 105 -49.10 -8.67 -8.88
N LEU A 106 -48.25 -7.63 -8.82
CA LEU A 106 -47.47 -7.18 -9.96
C LEU A 106 -46.56 -8.29 -10.47
N LEU A 107 -45.83 -9.00 -9.60
CA LEU A 107 -44.94 -10.07 -10.01
C LEU A 107 -45.68 -11.29 -10.55
N TRP A 108 -46.82 -11.68 -9.98
CA TRP A 108 -47.64 -12.76 -10.56
C TRP A 108 -48.16 -12.44 -11.95
N TRP A 109 -48.42 -11.17 -12.23
CA TRP A 109 -48.88 -10.70 -13.53
C TRP A 109 -47.73 -10.51 -14.54
N ALA A 110 -46.73 -9.70 -14.19
CA ALA A 110 -45.62 -9.32 -15.06
C ALA A 110 -44.58 -10.44 -15.20
N CYS A 111 -44.43 -11.28 -14.17
CA CYS A 111 -43.46 -12.35 -14.14
C CYS A 111 -44.02 -13.70 -13.63
N PRO A 112 -44.98 -14.33 -14.34
CA PRO A 112 -45.63 -15.56 -13.88
C PRO A 112 -44.66 -16.72 -13.65
N ALA A 113 -43.54 -16.77 -14.39
CA ALA A 113 -42.51 -17.81 -14.24
C ALA A 113 -41.80 -17.79 -12.89
N SER A 114 -41.86 -16.67 -12.16
CA SER A 114 -41.28 -16.51 -10.83
C SER A 114 -42.24 -16.88 -9.68
N ALA A 115 -43.46 -17.34 -9.96
CA ALA A 115 -44.53 -17.45 -8.95
C ALA A 115 -44.18 -18.36 -7.75
N GLU A 116 -43.27 -19.32 -7.92
CA GLU A 116 -42.79 -20.22 -6.85
C GLU A 116 -41.54 -19.70 -6.15
N ASP A 117 -40.91 -18.63 -6.66
CA ASP A 117 -39.69 -18.04 -6.10
C ASP A 117 -40.03 -17.07 -4.96
N ARG A 118 -40.32 -17.63 -3.79
CA ARG A 118 -40.73 -16.88 -2.60
C ARG A 118 -39.73 -15.82 -2.19
N LEU A 119 -38.43 -16.13 -2.21
CA LEU A 119 -37.39 -15.18 -1.82
C LEU A 119 -37.37 -13.97 -2.77
N PHE A 120 -37.50 -14.19 -4.08
CA PHE A 120 -37.60 -13.10 -5.06
C PHE A 120 -38.83 -12.22 -4.81
N HIS A 121 -40.00 -12.84 -4.57
CA HIS A 121 -41.25 -12.13 -4.30
C HIS A 121 -41.17 -11.26 -3.04
N GLU A 122 -40.75 -11.84 -1.92
CA GLU A 122 -40.63 -11.10 -0.65
C GLU A 122 -39.54 -10.04 -0.71
N ALA A 123 -38.42 -10.30 -1.40
CA ALA A 123 -37.35 -9.34 -1.58
C ALA A 123 -37.80 -8.11 -2.38
N PHE A 124 -38.52 -8.35 -3.48
CA PHE A 124 -39.11 -7.28 -4.28
C PHE A 124 -40.13 -6.48 -3.48
N ALA A 125 -41.07 -7.15 -2.81
CA ALA A 125 -42.11 -6.51 -2.04
C ALA A 125 -41.56 -5.63 -0.91
N LEU A 126 -40.59 -6.11 -0.13
CA LEU A 126 -39.89 -5.32 0.89
C LEU A 126 -39.18 -4.09 0.32
N ALA A 127 -38.52 -4.24 -0.84
CA ALA A 127 -37.75 -3.16 -1.47
C ALA A 127 -38.62 -2.01 -1.98
N VAL A 128 -39.91 -2.25 -2.27
CA VAL A 128 -40.81 -1.27 -2.90
C VAL A 128 -41.98 -0.81 -2.02
N SER A 129 -42.37 -1.57 -1.00
CA SER A 129 -43.56 -1.27 -0.18
C SER A 129 -43.36 -0.15 0.84
N GLY A 130 -42.10 0.12 1.20
CA GLY A 130 -41.72 1.01 2.30
C GLY A 130 -41.49 0.28 3.63
N GLU A 131 -41.81 -1.03 3.71
CA GLU A 131 -41.62 -1.85 4.92
C GLU A 131 -40.15 -1.93 5.35
N LEU A 132 -39.19 -1.83 4.41
CA LEU A 132 -37.75 -1.85 4.71
C LEU A 132 -37.33 -0.81 5.78
N SER A 133 -38.01 0.34 5.82
CA SER A 133 -37.70 1.42 6.76
C SER A 133 -38.01 1.06 8.21
N GLU A 134 -39.06 0.28 8.46
CA GLU A 134 -39.46 -0.18 9.80
C GLU A 134 -38.41 -1.13 10.42
N TRP A 135 -37.68 -1.84 9.57
CA TRP A 135 -36.63 -2.77 10.00
C TRP A 135 -35.27 -2.10 10.25
N ARG A 136 -35.09 -0.81 9.90
CA ARG A 136 -33.83 -0.08 10.15
C ARG A 136 -33.61 0.28 11.62
N GLU A 137 -34.67 0.37 12.42
CA GLU A 137 -34.59 0.69 13.85
C GLU A 137 -34.38 -0.54 14.75
N ALA A 138 -34.34 -1.74 14.17
CA ALA A 138 -34.11 -2.98 14.92
C ALA A 138 -32.63 -3.16 15.31
N PRO A 139 -32.32 -3.95 16.36
CA PRO A 139 -30.95 -4.32 16.70
C PRO A 139 -30.21 -4.90 15.49
N TYR A 140 -28.98 -4.41 15.26
CA TYR A 140 -28.15 -4.84 14.13
C TYR A 140 -27.96 -6.37 14.11
N GLN A 141 -28.15 -6.97 12.92
CA GLN A 141 -27.93 -8.39 12.67
C GLN A 141 -26.80 -8.56 11.63
N SER A 142 -25.86 -9.48 11.87
CA SER A 142 -24.78 -9.80 10.92
C SER A 142 -25.34 -10.35 9.60
N LEU A 143 -24.67 -10.11 8.47
CA LEU A 143 -25.07 -10.73 7.20
C LEU A 143 -25.02 -12.25 7.26
N SER A 144 -24.01 -12.84 7.89
CA SER A 144 -23.95 -14.29 8.09
C SER A 144 -25.14 -14.82 8.89
N SER A 145 -25.57 -14.09 9.93
CA SER A 145 -26.70 -14.47 10.76
C SER A 145 -28.02 -14.25 10.04
N ALA A 146 -28.13 -13.17 9.26
CA ALA A 146 -29.28 -12.90 8.43
C ALA A 146 -29.40 -13.95 7.31
N SER A 147 -28.32 -14.24 6.60
CA SER A 147 -28.30 -15.26 5.57
C SER A 147 -28.58 -16.65 6.10
N ALA A 148 -28.01 -17.03 7.25
CA ALA A 148 -28.35 -18.27 7.93
C ALA A 148 -29.83 -18.31 8.33
N GLU A 149 -30.38 -17.23 8.86
CA GLU A 149 -31.81 -17.15 9.20
C GLU A 149 -32.70 -17.38 7.98
N LEU A 150 -32.36 -16.77 6.84
CA LEU A 150 -33.09 -16.93 5.58
C LEU A 150 -32.94 -18.33 5.00
N ALA A 151 -31.76 -18.94 5.11
CA ALA A 151 -31.54 -20.32 4.70
C ALA A 151 -32.39 -21.31 5.52
N HIS A 152 -32.61 -21.04 6.82
CA HIS A 152 -33.45 -21.86 7.68
C HIS A 152 -34.95 -21.54 7.54
N ASN A 153 -35.31 -20.33 7.09
CA ASN A 153 -36.69 -19.87 6.96
C ASN A 153 -36.92 -19.23 5.57
N PRO A 154 -36.88 -20.05 4.49
CA PRO A 154 -36.93 -19.54 3.11
C PRO A 154 -38.27 -18.89 2.74
N ASP A 155 -39.35 -19.19 3.48
CA ASP A 155 -40.67 -18.60 3.26
C ASP A 155 -40.80 -17.17 3.79
N VAL A 156 -39.83 -16.69 4.59
CA VAL A 156 -39.78 -15.33 5.14
C VAL A 156 -41.04 -14.93 5.94
N ASP A 157 -41.75 -15.93 6.47
CA ASP A 157 -43.04 -15.76 7.14
C ASP A 157 -42.94 -15.31 8.60
N THR A 158 -41.73 -15.28 9.17
CA THR A 158 -41.49 -14.90 10.56
C THR A 158 -40.91 -13.48 10.66
N PRO A 159 -41.17 -12.74 11.76
CA PRO A 159 -40.53 -11.44 11.98
C PRO A 159 -38.99 -11.51 12.01
N ARG A 160 -38.43 -12.68 12.33
CA ARG A 160 -36.98 -12.88 12.36
C ARG A 160 -36.42 -13.04 10.94
N ALA A 161 -37.10 -13.81 10.09
CA ALA A 161 -36.73 -13.95 8.68
C ALA A 161 -36.96 -12.65 7.89
N ARG A 162 -38.04 -11.90 8.16
CA ARG A 162 -38.27 -10.57 7.56
C ARG A 162 -37.16 -9.57 7.91
N ARG A 163 -36.73 -9.55 9.18
CA ARG A 163 -35.55 -8.75 9.60
C ARG A 163 -34.29 -9.16 8.86
N ALA A 164 -34.06 -10.46 8.74
CA ALA A 164 -32.91 -10.97 8.03
C ALA A 164 -32.94 -10.58 6.54
N LEU A 165 -34.10 -10.64 5.87
CA LEU A 165 -34.25 -10.21 4.49
C LEU A 165 -34.03 -8.70 4.35
N ALA A 166 -34.64 -7.89 5.21
CA ALA A 166 -34.43 -6.45 5.22
C ALA A 166 -32.96 -6.09 5.46
N ARG A 167 -32.24 -6.84 6.30
CA ARG A 167 -30.80 -6.70 6.51
C ARG A 167 -30.02 -7.00 5.24
N VAL A 168 -30.32 -8.09 4.54
CA VAL A 168 -29.65 -8.45 3.27
C VAL A 168 -29.93 -7.40 2.19
N LEU A 169 -31.16 -6.89 2.10
CA LEU A 169 -31.56 -5.89 1.12
C LEU A 169 -30.94 -4.50 1.38
N ASN A 170 -30.63 -4.16 2.63
CA ASN A 170 -29.94 -2.92 2.98
C ASN A 170 -28.44 -2.90 2.57
N GLU A 171 -27.92 -3.98 1.96
CA GLU A 171 -26.55 -4.02 1.46
C GLU A 171 -26.33 -3.19 0.18
N ASP A 172 -27.37 -3.04 -0.63
CA ASP A 172 -27.30 -2.27 -1.87
C ASP A 172 -27.70 -0.80 -1.61
N ALA A 173 -26.85 0.14 -2.05
CA ALA A 173 -27.19 1.56 -2.12
C ALA A 173 -28.21 1.78 -3.27
N GLY A 174 -29.50 1.60 -2.98
CA GLY A 174 -30.59 1.74 -3.94
C GLY A 174 -31.39 0.46 -4.15
N PHE A 175 -31.95 0.27 -5.34
CA PHE A 175 -32.70 -0.95 -5.67
C PHE A 175 -31.72 -2.13 -5.91
N PRO A 176 -31.97 -3.32 -5.32
CA PRO A 176 -30.98 -4.40 -5.37
C PRO A 176 -30.68 -4.92 -6.78
N LYS A 177 -29.39 -5.02 -7.13
CA LYS A 177 -28.96 -5.40 -8.50
C LYS A 177 -29.38 -6.81 -8.90
N ALA A 178 -29.48 -7.71 -7.91
CA ALA A 178 -29.95 -9.07 -8.13
C ALA A 178 -31.42 -9.06 -8.59
N LEU A 179 -32.26 -8.23 -7.97
CA LEU A 179 -33.65 -8.08 -8.35
C LEU A 179 -33.77 -7.45 -9.75
N THR A 180 -32.98 -6.43 -10.07
CA THR A 180 -32.92 -5.85 -11.42
C THR A 180 -32.58 -6.92 -12.48
N ARG A 181 -31.58 -7.77 -12.24
CA ARG A 181 -31.25 -8.88 -13.16
C ARG A 181 -32.41 -9.85 -13.36
N ARG A 182 -33.07 -10.24 -12.27
CA ARG A 182 -34.18 -11.20 -12.31
C ARG A 182 -35.43 -10.61 -12.99
N LEU A 183 -35.71 -9.33 -12.78
CA LEU A 183 -36.76 -8.62 -13.51
C LEU A 183 -36.49 -8.57 -15.02
N ARG A 184 -35.24 -8.27 -15.43
CA ARG A 184 -34.83 -8.31 -16.85
C ARG A 184 -34.92 -9.72 -17.44
N GLN A 185 -34.46 -10.73 -16.72
CA GLN A 185 -34.59 -12.13 -17.13
C GLN A 185 -36.06 -12.48 -17.46
N CYS A 186 -36.98 -11.95 -16.66
CA CYS A 186 -38.40 -12.15 -16.91
C CYS A 186 -38.92 -11.39 -18.12
N GLN A 187 -38.54 -10.12 -18.27
CA GLN A 187 -38.89 -9.29 -19.42
C GLN A 187 -38.38 -9.88 -20.75
N ASP A 188 -37.18 -10.44 -20.74
CA ASP A 188 -36.54 -11.06 -21.91
C ASP A 188 -37.13 -12.45 -22.24
N GLY A 189 -38.08 -12.96 -21.45
CA GLY A 189 -38.71 -14.26 -21.64
C GLY A 189 -37.78 -15.45 -21.38
N ALA A 190 -36.68 -15.24 -20.65
CA ALA A 190 -35.72 -16.29 -20.35
C ALA A 190 -36.30 -17.31 -19.33
N ARG A 191 -35.85 -18.56 -19.41
CA ARG A 191 -36.36 -19.66 -18.58
C ARG A 191 -36.01 -19.43 -17.10
N TRP A 192 -37.00 -19.49 -16.21
CA TRP A 192 -36.81 -19.42 -14.75
C TRP A 192 -36.56 -20.83 -14.18
N THR A 193 -35.30 -21.26 -14.11
CA THR A 193 -34.94 -22.63 -13.68
C THR A 193 -34.33 -22.71 -12.29
N VAL A 194 -33.76 -21.61 -11.78
CA VAL A 194 -33.09 -21.56 -10.48
C VAL A 194 -33.66 -20.38 -9.70
N PRO A 195 -34.26 -20.61 -8.51
CA PRO A 195 -34.73 -19.54 -7.65
C PRO A 195 -33.61 -18.56 -7.29
N LEU A 196 -33.98 -17.34 -6.92
CA LEU A 196 -33.06 -16.37 -6.33
C LEU A 196 -32.42 -16.98 -5.07
N SER A 197 -31.10 -16.90 -4.96
CA SER A 197 -30.38 -17.33 -3.75
C SER A 197 -30.07 -16.15 -2.85
N VAL A 198 -29.90 -16.41 -1.55
CA VAL A 198 -29.47 -15.41 -0.57
C VAL A 198 -28.11 -14.80 -0.95
N ASP A 199 -27.18 -15.61 -1.48
CA ASP A 199 -25.87 -15.13 -1.94
C ASP A 199 -25.98 -14.18 -3.13
N GLU A 200 -26.89 -14.48 -4.07
CA GLU A 200 -27.14 -13.61 -5.21
C GLU A 200 -27.71 -12.26 -4.76
N LEU A 201 -28.65 -12.30 -3.80
CA LEU A 201 -29.31 -11.12 -3.24
C LEU A 201 -28.36 -10.27 -2.37
N ALA A 202 -27.50 -10.90 -1.57
CA ALA A 202 -26.49 -10.23 -0.74
C ALA A 202 -25.33 -9.64 -1.55
N GLY A 203 -25.39 -9.66 -2.89
CA GLY A 203 -24.33 -9.10 -3.73
C GLY A 203 -23.01 -9.88 -3.64
N VAL A 204 -23.02 -11.11 -3.12
CA VAL A 204 -21.87 -12.02 -3.08
C VAL A 204 -21.66 -12.64 -4.46
N ALA A 205 -21.71 -11.80 -5.51
CA ALA A 205 -21.38 -12.20 -6.85
C ALA A 205 -19.90 -12.60 -6.86
N VAL A 206 -19.69 -13.91 -6.96
CA VAL A 206 -18.41 -14.61 -7.01
C VAL A 206 -17.65 -14.16 -8.25
N GLN A 207 -16.86 -13.09 -8.15
CA GLN A 207 -15.64 -13.06 -8.94
C GLN A 207 -14.71 -14.10 -8.32
N ALA A 208 -14.14 -14.96 -9.15
CA ALA A 208 -13.33 -16.10 -8.71
C ALA A 208 -12.25 -15.62 -7.74
N ALA A 209 -12.36 -16.02 -6.48
CA ALA A 209 -11.33 -15.78 -5.50
C ALA A 209 -10.05 -16.47 -6.02
N ALA A 210 -9.02 -15.67 -6.29
CA ALA A 210 -7.76 -16.17 -6.83
C ALA A 210 -6.75 -16.35 -5.69
N SER A 211 -5.88 -17.34 -5.83
CA SER A 211 -4.70 -17.42 -4.99
C SER A 211 -3.73 -16.31 -5.39
N ALA A 212 -3.12 -15.66 -4.41
CA ALA A 212 -2.13 -14.63 -4.63
C ALA A 212 -1.08 -14.61 -3.53
N THR A 213 0.18 -14.37 -3.91
CA THR A 213 1.28 -14.12 -2.99
C THR A 213 2.10 -12.96 -3.56
N VAL A 214 2.26 -11.89 -2.79
CA VAL A 214 3.16 -10.79 -3.15
C VAL A 214 4.07 -10.46 -1.97
N VAL A 215 5.35 -10.24 -2.26
CA VAL A 215 6.34 -9.75 -1.29
C VAL A 215 6.99 -8.51 -1.85
N LEU A 216 6.98 -7.42 -1.08
CA LEU A 216 7.61 -6.15 -1.42
C LEU A 216 8.76 -5.84 -0.46
N SER A 217 9.77 -5.12 -0.94
CA SER A 217 10.69 -4.43 -0.03
C SER A 217 9.98 -3.25 0.64
N ARG A 218 10.08 -3.14 1.96
CA ARG A 218 9.65 -1.96 2.72
C ARG A 218 10.43 -0.72 2.33
N HIS A 219 11.71 -0.89 2.01
CA HIS A 219 12.62 0.22 1.76
C HIS A 219 12.44 0.75 0.34
N SER A 220 12.66 -0.07 -0.69
CA SER A 220 12.60 0.38 -2.09
C SER A 220 11.19 0.37 -2.68
N GLY A 221 10.26 -0.45 -2.15
CA GLY A 221 8.95 -0.68 -2.76
C GLY A 221 8.96 -1.66 -3.92
N GLU A 222 10.11 -2.26 -4.24
CA GLU A 222 10.29 -3.27 -5.27
C GLU A 222 9.47 -4.53 -4.97
N VAL A 223 8.88 -5.13 -6.02
CA VAL A 223 8.22 -6.44 -5.95
C VAL A 223 9.28 -7.54 -6.03
N LEU A 224 9.52 -8.23 -4.91
CA LEU A 224 10.53 -9.29 -4.79
C LEU A 224 9.97 -10.68 -5.12
N LEU A 225 8.67 -10.86 -4.94
CA LEU A 225 7.93 -12.07 -5.31
C LEU A 225 6.52 -11.69 -5.74
N ALA A 226 6.05 -12.29 -6.82
CA ALA A 226 4.67 -12.23 -7.28
C ALA A 226 4.26 -13.61 -7.83
N GLU A 227 3.26 -14.23 -7.21
CA GLU A 227 2.70 -15.52 -7.64
C GLU A 227 1.16 -15.42 -7.62
N GLY A 228 0.50 -15.96 -8.64
CA GLY A 228 -0.95 -15.86 -8.79
C GLY A 228 -1.43 -14.45 -9.18
N ASP A 229 -2.68 -14.13 -8.87
CA ASP A 229 -3.31 -12.88 -9.29
C ASP A 229 -3.16 -11.79 -8.22
N ILE A 230 -2.05 -11.04 -8.30
CA ILE A 230 -1.72 -10.01 -7.32
C ILE A 230 -2.35 -8.64 -7.62
N ARG A 231 -2.96 -8.45 -8.80
CA ARG A 231 -3.48 -7.15 -9.26
C ARG A 231 -5.00 -7.08 -9.23
N THR A 232 -5.70 -8.20 -9.31
CA THR A 232 -7.16 -8.20 -9.22
C THR A 232 -7.62 -7.77 -7.83
N ALA A 233 -8.52 -6.79 -7.80
CA ALA A 233 -9.14 -6.33 -6.58
C ALA A 233 -10.10 -7.39 -6.04
N MET A 234 -9.90 -7.80 -4.78
CA MET A 234 -10.69 -8.82 -4.11
C MET A 234 -11.23 -8.29 -2.77
N PRO A 235 -12.33 -8.84 -2.23
CA PRO A 235 -12.79 -8.46 -0.90
C PRO A 235 -11.71 -8.77 0.14
N TYR A 236 -11.37 -7.78 0.96
CA TYR A 236 -10.16 -7.78 1.79
C TYR A 236 -10.39 -8.27 3.24
N GLY A 237 -11.64 -8.51 3.63
CA GLY A 237 -12.02 -8.92 4.99
C GLY A 237 -11.48 -7.97 6.07
N SER A 238 -11.09 -8.50 7.23
CA SER A 238 -10.58 -7.66 8.33
C SER A 238 -9.16 -7.09 8.16
N THR A 239 -8.56 -7.12 6.97
CA THR A 239 -7.18 -6.63 6.76
C THR A 239 -7.05 -5.11 6.82
N LEU A 240 -8.13 -4.34 6.66
CA LEU A 240 -8.09 -2.87 6.69
C LEU A 240 -8.38 -2.24 8.06
N LYS A 241 -8.71 -3.02 9.09
CA LYS A 241 -8.92 -2.51 10.47
C LYS A 241 -7.76 -1.66 11.01
N PRO A 242 -6.47 -2.00 10.76
CA PRO A 242 -5.36 -1.15 11.19
C PRO A 242 -5.43 0.28 10.62
N PHE A 243 -5.98 0.48 9.42
CA PHE A 243 -6.13 1.82 8.83
C PHE A 243 -7.22 2.64 9.50
N VAL A 244 -8.27 2.01 10.04
CA VAL A 244 -9.26 2.69 10.89
C VAL A 244 -8.58 3.22 12.14
N VAL A 245 -7.74 2.41 12.79
CA VAL A 245 -6.99 2.84 13.99
C VAL A 245 -5.98 3.92 13.63
N ALA A 246 -5.29 3.76 12.51
CA ALA A 246 -4.28 4.71 12.05
C ALA A 246 -4.86 6.07 11.66
N GLY A 247 -6.10 6.10 11.16
CA GLY A 247 -6.82 7.30 10.77
C GLY A 247 -7.49 8.05 11.92
N SER A 248 -7.47 7.50 13.14
CA SER A 248 -8.09 8.15 14.29
C SER A 248 -7.26 9.33 14.77
N THR A 249 -7.88 10.50 14.87
CA THR A 249 -7.30 11.72 15.46
C THR A 249 -7.49 11.79 16.98
N SER A 250 -8.27 10.86 17.55
CA SER A 250 -8.53 10.74 18.98
C SER A 250 -8.07 9.38 19.52
N PRO A 251 -7.77 9.27 20.82
CA PRO A 251 -7.51 7.97 21.43
C PRO A 251 -8.69 7.01 21.21
N PRO A 252 -8.46 5.79 20.68
CA PRO A 252 -9.51 4.78 20.54
C PRO A 252 -10.18 4.47 21.89
N PRO A 253 -11.49 4.23 21.93
CA PRO A 253 -12.21 4.01 23.18
C PRO A 253 -11.88 2.65 23.81
N VAL A 254 -12.15 2.51 25.10
CA VAL A 254 -12.19 1.21 25.76
C VAL A 254 -13.67 0.85 25.93
N LEU A 255 -14.07 -0.31 25.41
CA LEU A 255 -15.49 -0.69 25.30
C LEU A 255 -15.76 -1.98 26.07
N SER A 256 -16.98 -2.13 26.58
CA SER A 256 -17.43 -3.38 27.20
C SER A 256 -18.05 -4.30 26.14
N PRO A 257 -17.62 -5.57 26.04
CA PRO A 257 -18.22 -6.51 25.10
C PRO A 257 -19.71 -6.70 25.33
N ARG A 258 -20.47 -6.86 24.24
CA ARG A 258 -21.91 -7.17 24.28
C ARG A 258 -22.12 -8.64 23.92
N ALA A 259 -22.42 -9.46 24.92
CA ALA A 259 -22.49 -10.92 24.76
C ALA A 259 -23.64 -11.40 23.85
N ASP A 260 -24.67 -10.57 23.69
CA ASP A 260 -25.85 -10.79 22.84
C ASP A 260 -25.62 -10.41 21.37
N VAL A 261 -24.46 -9.83 21.03
CA VAL A 261 -24.14 -9.34 19.68
C VAL A 261 -23.07 -10.22 19.04
N ALA A 262 -23.42 -10.85 17.90
CA ALA A 262 -22.56 -11.82 17.23
C ALA A 262 -21.19 -11.24 16.82
N GLU A 263 -21.11 -9.96 16.49
CA GLU A 263 -19.88 -9.29 16.08
C GLU A 263 -18.84 -9.15 17.20
N TRP A 264 -19.28 -9.29 18.46
CA TRP A 264 -18.40 -9.37 19.63
C TRP A 264 -17.88 -10.79 19.88
N ALA A 265 -18.31 -11.81 19.13
CA ALA A 265 -17.80 -13.18 19.22
C ALA A 265 -16.42 -13.34 18.52
N CYS A 266 -15.42 -12.61 19.02
CA CYS A 266 -14.08 -12.52 18.43
C CYS A 266 -13.00 -13.31 19.19
N GLY A 267 -13.43 -14.27 20.00
CA GLY A 267 -12.56 -15.16 20.78
C GLY A 267 -13.24 -15.58 22.08
N GLU A 268 -12.74 -16.66 22.68
CA GLU A 268 -13.21 -17.08 24.00
C GLU A 268 -12.73 -16.12 25.08
N ARG A 269 -13.57 -15.91 26.11
CA ARG A 269 -13.20 -15.20 27.35
C ARG A 269 -12.64 -13.79 27.12
N LEU A 270 -13.38 -12.94 26.39
CA LEU A 270 -13.03 -11.52 26.28
C LEU A 270 -12.99 -10.85 27.67
N PRO A 271 -12.05 -9.94 27.91
CA PRO A 271 -12.03 -9.15 29.14
C PRO A 271 -13.29 -8.26 29.22
N GLY A 272 -13.74 -7.92 30.43
CA GLY A 272 -14.90 -7.02 30.63
C GLY A 272 -14.72 -5.61 30.06
N LYS A 273 -13.48 -5.25 29.69
CA LYS A 273 -13.11 -4.05 28.93
C LYS A 273 -12.12 -4.43 27.84
N VAL A 274 -12.46 -4.11 26.60
CA VAL A 274 -11.66 -4.36 25.40
C VAL A 274 -11.11 -3.03 24.88
N ASP A 275 -9.78 -2.98 24.74
CA ASP A 275 -9.07 -1.88 24.11
C ASP A 275 -8.81 -2.15 22.62
N VAL A 276 -8.31 -1.15 21.90
CA VAL A 276 -8.01 -1.26 20.46
C VAL A 276 -6.96 -2.34 20.16
N ARG A 277 -5.98 -2.54 21.06
CA ARG A 277 -4.98 -3.59 20.92
C ARG A 277 -5.64 -4.96 20.91
N THR A 278 -6.45 -5.26 21.93
CA THR A 278 -7.21 -6.51 22.02
C THR A 278 -8.14 -6.67 20.82
N ALA A 279 -8.85 -5.62 20.42
CA ALA A 279 -9.75 -5.64 19.27
C ALA A 279 -9.03 -5.93 17.94
N LEU A 280 -7.85 -5.36 17.70
CA LEU A 280 -7.03 -5.63 16.51
C LEU A 280 -6.52 -7.08 16.48
N LEU A 281 -5.93 -7.53 17.59
CA LEU A 281 -5.34 -8.86 17.73
C LEU A 281 -6.39 -9.97 17.61
N ARG A 282 -7.55 -9.78 18.24
CA ARG A 282 -8.68 -10.71 18.16
C ARG A 282 -9.52 -10.52 16.90
N SER A 283 -9.23 -9.49 16.10
CA SER A 283 -10.03 -9.10 14.94
C SER A 283 -11.51 -8.92 15.25
N CYS A 284 -11.82 -8.26 16.36
CA CYS A 284 -13.19 -8.06 16.84
C CYS A 284 -13.97 -7.11 15.93
N ASN A 285 -15.13 -7.49 15.40
CA ASN A 285 -15.93 -6.58 14.56
C ASN A 285 -16.77 -5.63 15.44
N GLY A 286 -17.36 -6.16 16.51
CA GLY A 286 -18.27 -5.42 17.39
C GLY A 286 -17.64 -4.19 18.03
N TYR A 287 -16.35 -4.27 18.39
CA TYR A 287 -15.59 -3.12 18.89
C TYR A 287 -15.57 -1.95 17.90
N PHE A 288 -15.34 -2.20 16.61
CA PHE A 288 -15.25 -1.10 15.63
C PHE A 288 -16.64 -0.53 15.31
N LEU A 289 -17.66 -1.38 15.23
CA LEU A 289 -19.05 -0.92 15.04
C LEU A 289 -19.52 -0.06 16.23
N ASP A 290 -19.23 -0.47 17.46
CA ASP A 290 -19.60 0.29 18.66
C ASP A 290 -18.78 1.59 18.80
N TRP A 291 -17.52 1.59 18.33
CA TRP A 291 -16.73 2.80 18.24
C TRP A 291 -17.31 3.80 17.23
N GLU A 292 -17.78 3.34 16.06
CA GLU A 292 -18.52 4.18 15.12
C GLU A 292 -19.82 4.70 15.74
N GLY A 293 -20.58 3.85 16.45
CA GLY A 293 -21.82 4.24 17.13
C GLY A 293 -21.65 5.35 18.18
N GLN A 294 -20.44 5.52 18.72
CA GLN A 294 -20.11 6.67 19.61
C GLN A 294 -19.83 7.98 18.85
N GLY A 295 -19.82 7.97 17.52
CA GLY A 295 -19.54 9.14 16.68
C GLY A 295 -18.08 9.60 16.71
N ARG A 296 -17.15 8.77 17.21
CA ARG A 296 -15.74 9.10 17.42
C ARG A 296 -14.77 8.35 16.51
N ALA A 297 -15.26 7.40 15.72
CA ALA A 297 -14.43 6.69 14.76
C ALA A 297 -14.14 7.58 13.54
N PRO A 298 -12.97 7.42 12.89
CA PRO A 298 -12.68 8.16 11.67
C PRO A 298 -13.57 7.70 10.52
N LYS A 299 -14.24 8.66 9.87
CA LYS A 299 -14.98 8.41 8.61
C LYS A 299 -14.00 8.11 7.48
N SER A 300 -14.33 7.18 6.60
CA SER A 300 -13.53 6.83 5.41
C SER A 300 -12.03 6.64 5.68
N PHE A 301 -11.68 6.01 6.81
CA PHE A 301 -10.29 5.81 7.28
C PHE A 301 -9.50 7.10 7.57
N GLY A 302 -10.16 8.27 7.68
CA GLY A 302 -9.50 9.54 7.92
C GLY A 302 -8.46 9.87 6.84
N PRO A 303 -7.24 10.36 7.20
CA PRO A 303 -6.17 10.63 6.24
C PRO A 303 -5.75 9.42 5.37
N TRP A 304 -6.03 8.20 5.82
CA TRP A 304 -5.68 6.98 5.10
C TRP A 304 -6.63 6.63 3.96
N GLY A 305 -7.81 7.26 3.88
CA GLY A 305 -8.75 7.06 2.77
C GLY A 305 -8.11 7.37 1.42
N ALA A 306 -7.38 8.49 1.33
CA ALA A 306 -6.64 8.88 0.12
C ALA A 306 -5.54 7.88 -0.25
N VAL A 307 -4.84 7.31 0.75
CA VAL A 307 -3.84 6.25 0.52
C VAL A 307 -4.49 5.02 -0.09
N LEU A 308 -5.56 4.53 0.54
CA LEU A 308 -6.26 3.32 0.11
C LEU A 308 -6.89 3.49 -1.28
N SER A 309 -7.48 4.64 -1.56
CA SER A 309 -7.99 4.99 -2.90
C SER A 309 -6.86 4.98 -3.93
N ALA A 310 -5.72 5.60 -3.64
CA ALA A 310 -4.58 5.69 -4.55
C ALA A 310 -3.96 4.32 -4.88
N VAL A 311 -4.04 3.35 -3.97
CA VAL A 311 -3.59 1.97 -4.22
C VAL A 311 -4.69 1.05 -4.77
N GLY A 312 -5.86 1.60 -5.11
CA GLY A 312 -6.92 0.89 -5.83
C GLY A 312 -8.04 0.32 -4.97
N LEU A 313 -8.38 0.93 -3.83
CA LEU A 313 -9.63 0.64 -3.13
C LEU A 313 -10.81 1.02 -4.04
N SER A 314 -11.74 0.09 -4.24
CA SER A 314 -12.80 0.21 -5.26
C SER A 314 -13.71 1.43 -5.12
N SER A 315 -13.98 1.87 -3.88
CA SER A 315 -14.75 3.08 -3.56
C SER A 315 -14.56 3.43 -2.09
N GLU A 316 -15.04 4.61 -1.67
CA GLU A 316 -15.11 4.95 -0.25
C GLU A 316 -16.10 4.04 0.50
N PRO A 317 -15.82 3.67 1.76
CA PRO A 317 -16.77 2.92 2.58
C PRO A 317 -17.97 3.79 2.96
N LEU A 318 -19.17 3.20 2.91
CA LEU A 318 -20.39 3.88 3.33
C LEU A 318 -20.46 3.97 4.87
N ASP A 319 -19.94 2.97 5.56
CA ASP A 319 -19.90 2.86 7.02
C ASP A 319 -18.74 1.97 7.51
N MET A 320 -18.66 1.75 8.82
CA MET A 320 -17.64 0.91 9.43
C MET A 320 -17.72 -0.56 8.99
N ALA A 321 -18.90 -1.09 8.67
CA ALA A 321 -19.05 -2.47 8.24
C ALA A 321 -18.37 -2.72 6.88
N ASP A 322 -18.42 -1.75 5.96
CA ASP A 322 -17.59 -1.74 4.76
C ASP A 322 -16.10 -1.61 5.12
N ALA A 323 -15.76 -0.61 5.94
CA ALA A 323 -14.37 -0.27 6.24
C ALA A 323 -13.59 -1.44 6.85
N ILE A 324 -14.22 -2.21 7.75
CA ILE A 324 -13.60 -3.37 8.40
C ILE A 324 -13.73 -4.68 7.61
N GLY A 325 -14.31 -4.61 6.40
CA GLY A 325 -14.54 -5.75 5.52
C GLY A 325 -15.46 -6.81 6.13
N LEU A 326 -16.43 -6.37 6.94
CA LEU A 326 -17.55 -7.21 7.36
C LEU A 326 -18.49 -7.45 6.16
N ARG A 327 -18.66 -6.43 5.32
CA ARG A 327 -19.30 -6.52 4.00
C ARG A 327 -18.26 -6.76 2.91
N SER A 328 -18.64 -7.51 1.88
CA SER A 328 -17.78 -7.83 0.72
C SER A 328 -17.97 -6.87 -0.47
N THR A 329 -18.54 -5.70 -0.19
CA THR A 329 -18.84 -4.59 -1.13
C THR A 329 -17.57 -3.93 -1.68
N LEU A 330 -16.58 -3.72 -0.82
CA LEU A 330 -15.32 -3.09 -1.18
C LEU A 330 -14.22 -4.10 -1.48
N ARG A 331 -13.30 -3.69 -2.36
CA ARG A 331 -12.24 -4.55 -2.88
C ARG A 331 -10.92 -3.82 -2.96
N LEU A 332 -9.84 -4.55 -2.71
CA LEU A 332 -8.47 -4.08 -2.84
C LEU A 332 -7.59 -5.24 -3.31
N SER A 333 -6.60 -4.96 -4.17
CA SER A 333 -5.70 -5.99 -4.67
C SER A 333 -4.64 -6.39 -3.64
N PRO A 334 -4.09 -7.61 -3.68
CA PRO A 334 -2.96 -8.01 -2.84
C PRO A 334 -1.78 -7.04 -2.95
N TRP A 335 -1.46 -6.58 -4.16
CA TRP A 335 -0.42 -5.59 -4.40
C TRP A 335 -0.75 -4.24 -3.74
N GLY A 336 -1.99 -3.76 -3.88
CA GLY A 336 -2.44 -2.51 -3.28
C GLY A 336 -2.37 -2.56 -1.75
N LEU A 337 -2.80 -3.69 -1.17
CA LEU A 337 -2.70 -3.95 0.27
C LEU A 337 -1.25 -3.94 0.75
N ALA A 338 -0.33 -4.56 0.00
CA ALA A 338 1.10 -4.55 0.34
C ALA A 338 1.71 -3.13 0.29
N GLN A 339 1.35 -2.31 -0.71
CA GLN A 339 1.79 -0.91 -0.80
C GLN A 339 1.22 -0.07 0.36
N ALA A 340 -0.06 -0.25 0.72
CA ALA A 340 -0.66 0.46 1.84
C ALA A 340 0.02 0.10 3.18
N TYR A 341 0.33 -1.18 3.41
CA TYR A 341 1.05 -1.61 4.61
C TYR A 341 2.51 -1.15 4.63
N ARG A 342 3.17 -1.01 3.47
CA ARG A 342 4.49 -0.37 3.39
C ARG A 342 4.44 1.06 3.94
N LEU A 343 3.45 1.87 3.54
CA LEU A 343 3.29 3.23 4.07
C LEU A 343 2.88 3.22 5.54
N LEU A 344 1.98 2.32 5.94
CA LEU A 344 1.53 2.17 7.33
C LEU A 344 2.71 1.86 8.26
N ALA A 345 3.60 0.98 7.83
CA ALA A 345 4.77 0.60 8.61
C ALA A 345 5.81 1.72 8.74
N GLU A 346 5.85 2.66 7.80
CA GLU A 346 6.66 3.87 7.90
C GLU A 346 6.03 4.90 8.85
N ALA A 347 4.70 5.09 8.74
CA ALA A 347 4.00 6.14 9.43
C ALA A 347 3.62 5.79 10.88
N ARG A 348 3.36 4.51 11.16
CA ARG A 348 2.81 4.02 12.43
C ARG A 348 3.59 2.80 12.94
N PRO A 349 4.88 2.96 13.30
CA PRO A 349 5.67 1.88 13.90
C PRO A 349 5.09 1.40 15.23
N ASP A 350 4.39 2.26 15.98
CA ASP A 350 3.64 1.93 17.18
C ASP A 350 2.54 0.88 16.91
N LEU A 351 1.83 1.04 15.79
CA LEU A 351 0.79 0.11 15.38
C LEU A 351 1.38 -1.21 14.86
N MET A 352 2.52 -1.16 14.18
CA MET A 352 3.25 -2.38 13.80
C MET A 352 3.68 -3.19 15.02
N ALA A 353 4.17 -2.53 16.07
CA ALA A 353 4.53 -3.17 17.33
C ALA A 353 3.32 -3.88 17.98
N VAL A 354 2.13 -3.26 17.93
CA VAL A 354 0.89 -3.92 18.36
C VAL A 354 0.60 -5.17 17.52
N LEU A 355 0.67 -5.08 16.19
CA LEU A 355 0.37 -6.20 15.29
C LEU A 355 1.40 -7.34 15.36
N ALA A 356 2.62 -7.08 15.85
CA ALA A 356 3.65 -8.11 16.06
C ALA A 356 3.22 -9.15 17.11
N ASP A 357 2.30 -8.80 18.02
CA ASP A 357 1.77 -9.73 19.02
C ASP A 357 0.68 -10.67 18.47
N ASN A 358 0.23 -10.50 17.23
CA ASN A 358 -0.90 -11.25 16.69
C ASN A 358 -0.64 -12.76 16.57
N ALA A 359 0.59 -13.17 16.25
CA ALA A 359 0.96 -14.58 16.25
C ALA A 359 1.06 -15.17 17.66
N ALA A 360 1.31 -14.37 18.69
CA ALA A 360 1.40 -14.84 20.07
C ALA A 360 0.06 -14.84 20.80
N ARG A 361 -0.82 -13.85 20.52
CA ARG A 361 -2.02 -13.56 21.35
C ARG A 361 -3.31 -13.36 20.53
N GLY A 362 -3.20 -13.30 19.21
CA GLY A 362 -4.28 -12.91 18.32
C GLY A 362 -4.82 -14.05 17.45
N THR A 363 -5.26 -13.74 16.24
CA THR A 363 -5.93 -14.70 15.34
C THR A 363 -5.03 -15.84 14.86
N LEU A 364 -3.71 -15.69 14.98
CA LEU A 364 -2.71 -16.69 14.62
C LEU A 364 -2.06 -17.36 15.84
N SER A 365 -2.57 -17.16 17.05
CA SER A 365 -2.03 -17.79 18.26
C SER A 365 -2.30 -19.30 18.31
N GLU A 366 -1.49 -20.01 19.09
CA GLU A 366 -1.65 -21.45 19.36
C GLU A 366 -1.49 -22.35 18.12
N LEU A 367 -0.87 -21.83 17.06
CA LEU A 367 -0.50 -22.62 15.89
C LEU A 367 0.96 -23.08 15.99
N PRO A 368 1.32 -24.22 15.39
CA PRO A 368 2.73 -24.63 15.29
C PRO A 368 3.59 -23.54 14.63
N ALA A 369 3.06 -22.86 13.61
CA ALA A 369 3.74 -21.78 12.89
C ALA A 369 3.88 -20.47 13.70
N SER A 370 3.15 -20.28 14.80
CA SER A 370 3.12 -19.00 15.54
C SER A 370 4.52 -18.50 15.95
N LYS A 371 5.43 -19.42 16.33
CA LYS A 371 6.80 -19.07 16.73
C LYS A 371 7.63 -18.51 15.57
N ALA A 372 7.34 -18.91 14.33
CA ALA A 372 8.06 -18.45 13.14
C ALA A 372 7.72 -17.00 12.74
N TYR A 373 6.72 -16.40 13.38
CA TYR A 373 6.35 -14.98 13.20
C TYR A 373 6.97 -14.06 14.25
N ALA A 374 7.98 -14.50 15.01
CA ALA A 374 8.66 -13.63 15.97
C ALA A 374 9.20 -12.38 15.27
N GLY A 375 8.80 -11.19 15.74
CA GLY A 375 9.16 -9.90 15.12
C GLY A 375 8.36 -9.54 13.86
N VAL A 376 7.36 -10.33 13.48
CA VAL A 376 6.55 -10.11 12.27
C VAL A 376 5.16 -9.58 12.66
N ALA A 377 4.88 -8.33 12.32
CA ALA A 377 3.57 -7.73 12.44
C ALA A 377 2.58 -8.39 11.49
N THR A 378 1.45 -8.91 12.00
CA THR A 378 0.47 -9.57 11.14
C THR A 378 -0.95 -9.08 11.33
N LYS A 379 -1.71 -9.06 10.23
CA LYS A 379 -3.16 -8.89 10.24
C LYS A 379 -3.82 -9.93 9.34
N THR A 380 -4.83 -10.59 9.87
CA THR A 380 -5.63 -11.55 9.12
C THR A 380 -6.96 -10.94 8.65
N GLY A 381 -7.49 -11.48 7.55
CA GLY A 381 -8.84 -11.23 7.07
C GLY A 381 -9.50 -12.52 6.58
N THR A 382 -10.81 -12.62 6.70
CA THR A 382 -11.58 -13.75 6.16
C THR A 382 -12.86 -13.22 5.58
N VAL A 383 -13.10 -13.57 4.32
CA VAL A 383 -14.36 -13.32 3.62
C VAL A 383 -15.15 -14.62 3.68
N ARG A 384 -16.42 -14.54 4.07
CA ARG A 384 -17.31 -15.70 4.21
C ARG A 384 -18.51 -15.56 3.27
N ASP A 385 -19.11 -16.69 2.90
CA ASP A 385 -20.42 -16.72 2.24
C ASP A 385 -21.56 -16.68 3.27
N ALA A 386 -22.80 -16.71 2.77
CA ALA A 386 -24.02 -16.81 3.57
C ALA A 386 -23.97 -17.93 4.62
N ASP A 387 -23.38 -19.08 4.27
CA ASP A 387 -23.26 -20.26 5.13
C ASP A 387 -22.08 -20.17 6.11
N SER A 388 -21.46 -19.00 6.23
CA SER A 388 -20.27 -18.75 7.04
C SER A 388 -19.04 -19.58 6.64
N ARG A 389 -19.02 -20.17 5.43
CA ARG A 389 -17.86 -20.90 4.91
C ARG A 389 -16.81 -19.91 4.40
N PRO A 390 -15.52 -20.17 4.61
CA PRO A 390 -14.46 -19.29 4.12
C PRO A 390 -14.44 -19.28 2.59
N ARG A 391 -14.56 -18.10 1.99
CA ARG A 391 -14.44 -17.88 0.55
C ARG A 391 -13.05 -17.42 0.17
N LEU A 392 -12.44 -16.58 1.00
CA LEU A 392 -11.09 -16.06 0.81
C LEU A 392 -10.46 -15.73 2.16
N GLY A 393 -9.28 -16.27 2.41
CA GLY A 393 -8.46 -15.94 3.58
C GLY A 393 -7.29 -15.05 3.20
N TRP A 394 -6.94 -14.13 4.09
CA TRP A 394 -5.82 -13.20 3.93
C TRP A 394 -4.89 -13.24 5.14
N ILE A 395 -3.59 -13.17 4.89
CA ILE A 395 -2.58 -12.78 5.86
C ILE A 395 -1.73 -11.66 5.24
N VAL A 396 -1.68 -10.53 5.93
CA VAL A 396 -0.65 -9.49 5.70
C VAL A 396 0.39 -9.65 6.79
N ALA A 397 1.65 -9.66 6.41
CA ALA A 397 2.80 -9.77 7.28
C ALA A 397 3.82 -8.68 6.96
N VAL A 398 4.35 -8.01 7.99
CA VAL A 398 5.33 -6.94 7.88
C VAL A 398 6.44 -7.23 8.88
N ASP A 399 7.65 -7.46 8.38
CA ASP A 399 8.86 -7.52 9.20
C ASP A 399 9.71 -6.26 8.97
N ASP A 400 10.94 -6.19 9.48
CA ASP A 400 11.80 -5.01 9.36
C ASP A 400 12.09 -4.58 7.90
N ASP A 401 12.17 -5.53 6.97
CA ASP A 401 12.61 -5.28 5.58
C ASP A 401 11.50 -5.52 4.54
N LEU A 402 10.49 -6.32 4.87
CA LEU A 402 9.55 -6.92 3.92
C LEU A 402 8.09 -6.69 4.29
N VAL A 403 7.24 -6.55 3.26
CA VAL A 403 5.78 -6.68 3.36
C VAL A 403 5.35 -7.86 2.51
N ALA A 404 4.71 -8.85 3.12
CA ALA A 404 4.11 -10.00 2.44
C ALA A 404 2.59 -9.97 2.55
N VAL A 405 1.90 -10.26 1.45
CA VAL A 405 0.45 -10.47 1.41
C VAL A 405 0.17 -11.81 0.76
N VAL A 406 -0.53 -12.67 1.49
CA VAL A 406 -0.92 -14.02 1.05
C VAL A 406 -2.43 -14.15 1.10
N ALA A 407 -3.03 -14.48 -0.04
CA ALA A 407 -4.46 -14.69 -0.21
C ALA A 407 -4.73 -16.11 -0.71
N ARG A 408 -5.64 -16.84 -0.04
CA ARG A 408 -5.99 -18.22 -0.40
C ARG A 408 -7.51 -18.42 -0.51
N PRO A 409 -8.02 -18.84 -1.68
CA PRO A 409 -9.44 -19.11 -1.84
C PRO A 409 -9.86 -20.33 -1.02
N GLY A 410 -11.08 -20.30 -0.50
CA GLY A 410 -11.66 -21.43 0.24
C GLY A 410 -11.03 -21.72 1.61
N LYS A 411 -10.01 -20.97 2.04
CA LYS A 411 -9.26 -21.24 3.28
C LYS A 411 -9.41 -20.11 4.29
N MET A 412 -9.41 -20.46 5.58
CA MET A 412 -9.20 -19.50 6.66
C MET A 412 -7.69 -19.24 6.85
N PRO A 413 -7.27 -18.04 7.30
CA PRO A 413 -5.87 -17.69 7.55
C PRO A 413 -5.09 -18.72 8.37
N ARG A 414 -5.70 -19.24 9.43
CA ARG A 414 -5.06 -20.26 10.29
C ARG A 414 -4.68 -21.54 9.54
N ALA A 415 -5.37 -21.87 8.44
CA ALA A 415 -5.16 -23.10 7.65
C ALA A 415 -4.00 -23.01 6.64
N PHE A 416 -3.37 -21.83 6.51
CA PHE A 416 -2.20 -21.62 5.66
C PHE A 416 -1.18 -20.68 6.33
N ALA A 417 -1.20 -20.61 7.66
CA ALA A 417 -0.33 -19.69 8.40
C ALA A 417 1.15 -20.07 8.32
N ASP A 418 1.47 -21.32 8.02
CA ASP A 418 2.82 -21.83 7.75
C ASP A 418 3.41 -21.30 6.43
N GLU A 419 2.58 -20.99 5.43
CA GLU A 419 3.07 -20.55 4.11
C GLU A 419 3.79 -19.18 4.16
N VAL A 420 3.45 -18.29 5.09
CA VAL A 420 4.05 -16.93 5.12
C VAL A 420 5.52 -16.95 5.55
N PRO A 421 5.92 -17.60 6.68
CA PRO A 421 7.34 -17.78 6.98
C PRO A 421 8.14 -18.43 5.85
N GLU A 422 7.58 -19.42 5.17
CA GLU A 422 8.22 -20.08 4.03
C GLU A 422 8.45 -19.13 2.86
N VAL A 423 7.46 -18.30 2.53
CA VAL A 423 7.55 -17.27 1.49
C VAL A 423 8.61 -16.22 1.84
N LEU A 424 8.63 -15.73 3.08
CA LEU A 424 9.65 -14.77 3.54
C LEU A 424 11.06 -15.39 3.47
N ALA A 425 11.23 -16.62 3.95
CA ALA A 425 12.49 -17.36 3.88
C ALA A 425 12.93 -17.61 2.42
N LYS A 426 12.00 -17.96 1.53
CA LYS A 426 12.25 -18.15 0.09
C LYS A 426 12.79 -16.87 -0.56
N VAL A 427 12.23 -15.70 -0.23
CA VAL A 427 12.71 -14.41 -0.73
C VAL A 427 14.12 -14.11 -0.20
N ARG A 428 14.34 -14.25 1.11
CA ARG A 428 15.65 -14.02 1.74
C ARG A 428 16.74 -14.98 1.25
N LYS A 429 16.37 -16.20 0.86
CA LYS A 429 17.30 -17.17 0.24
C LYS A 429 17.69 -16.77 -1.18
N LYS A 430 16.78 -16.17 -1.95
CA LYS A 430 17.02 -15.75 -3.34
C LYS A 430 17.71 -14.41 -3.45
N ARG A 431 17.41 -13.46 -2.54
CA ARG A 431 17.87 -12.07 -2.58
C ARG A 431 18.57 -11.72 -1.26
N SER A 432 19.81 -11.28 -1.34
CA SER A 432 20.57 -10.75 -0.20
C SER A 432 20.65 -9.23 -0.24
N GLY A 433 21.02 -8.61 0.89
CA GLY A 433 21.09 -7.14 1.00
C GLY A 433 19.71 -6.45 0.95
N LEU A 434 18.68 -7.13 1.46
CA LEU A 434 17.32 -6.60 1.56
C LEU A 434 17.16 -5.57 2.68
N ASP A 435 18.08 -5.58 3.64
CA ASP A 435 18.12 -4.62 4.74
C ASP A 435 18.40 -3.20 4.27
N ALA A 436 18.00 -2.23 5.08
CA ALA A 436 18.10 -0.82 4.75
C ALA A 436 19.55 -0.34 4.65
N ALA A 437 19.86 0.35 3.55
CA ALA A 437 21.01 1.26 3.46
C ALA A 437 20.52 2.70 3.48
N LYS A 438 21.25 3.57 4.20
CA LYS A 438 20.98 5.01 4.25
C LYS A 438 22.15 5.75 3.62
N VAL A 439 21.84 6.74 2.80
CA VAL A 439 22.85 7.56 2.11
C VAL A 439 22.41 9.02 2.11
N GLN A 440 23.34 9.93 2.41
CA GLN A 440 23.16 11.35 2.23
C GLN A 440 23.29 11.67 0.74
N VAL A 441 22.26 12.20 0.09
CA VAL A 441 22.23 12.36 -1.37
C VAL A 441 22.08 13.80 -1.78
N LEU A 442 22.55 14.17 -2.98
CA LEU A 442 22.35 15.51 -3.56
C LEU A 442 23.04 16.64 -2.76
N GLY A 443 24.06 16.33 -1.96
CA GLY A 443 24.74 17.31 -1.10
C GLY A 443 25.57 18.38 -1.85
N LEU A 444 25.82 18.16 -3.15
CA LEU A 444 26.50 19.13 -4.02
C LEU A 444 25.55 20.14 -4.65
N VAL A 445 24.23 19.91 -4.55
CA VAL A 445 23.18 20.74 -5.13
C VAL A 445 22.48 21.53 -4.01
N PRO A 446 22.15 22.82 -4.21
CA PRO A 446 21.33 23.56 -3.24
C PRO A 446 19.97 22.86 -3.03
N PRO A 447 19.50 22.68 -1.78
CA PRO A 447 18.24 21.97 -1.52
C PRO A 447 17.03 22.51 -2.28
N GLY A 448 16.92 23.83 -2.41
CA GLY A 448 15.83 24.49 -3.14
C GLY A 448 15.84 24.32 -4.66
N ALA A 449 16.88 23.70 -5.24
CA ALA A 449 17.00 23.39 -6.66
C ALA A 449 16.67 21.93 -7.00
N VAL A 450 16.35 21.10 -6.00
CA VAL A 450 15.99 19.70 -6.18
C VAL A 450 14.48 19.56 -6.29
N GLU A 451 14.03 18.90 -7.36
CA GLU A 451 12.62 18.57 -7.56
C GLU A 451 12.45 17.05 -7.68
N ALA A 452 11.35 16.55 -7.13
CA ALA A 452 10.97 15.15 -7.17
C ALA A 452 9.54 14.99 -7.68
N GLN A 453 9.31 13.93 -8.43
CA GLN A 453 8.01 13.48 -8.89
C GLN A 453 7.83 12.01 -8.51
N CYS A 454 6.67 11.64 -7.96
CA CYS A 454 6.27 10.24 -7.88
C CYS A 454 5.41 9.90 -9.09
N ARG A 455 5.78 8.88 -9.87
CA ARG A 455 4.97 8.42 -11.02
C ARG A 455 3.78 7.55 -10.61
N GLY A 456 3.87 6.91 -9.45
CA GLY A 456 2.76 6.26 -8.77
C GLY A 456 2.09 7.24 -7.82
N SER A 457 1.87 6.82 -6.57
CA SER A 457 1.17 7.64 -5.58
C SER A 457 2.12 8.15 -4.51
N GLY A 458 2.38 9.46 -4.51
CA GLY A 458 3.32 10.11 -3.60
C GLY A 458 2.66 10.57 -2.31
N PHE A 459 3.30 10.30 -1.17
CA PHE A 459 2.84 10.76 0.14
C PHE A 459 4.00 11.34 0.96
N THR A 460 3.73 12.42 1.67
CA THR A 460 4.57 12.89 2.78
C THR A 460 3.91 12.52 4.10
N LEU A 461 4.73 12.23 5.11
CA LEU A 461 4.27 11.91 6.45
C LEU A 461 4.45 13.13 7.35
N GLU A 462 3.35 13.73 7.80
CA GLU A 462 3.35 14.80 8.80
C GLU A 462 2.86 14.18 10.12
N ASP A 463 3.74 14.08 11.12
CA ASP A 463 3.41 13.50 12.44
C ASP A 463 2.73 12.11 12.36
N GLY A 464 3.22 11.26 11.45
CA GLY A 464 2.66 9.91 11.22
C GLY A 464 1.34 9.87 10.44
N SER A 465 0.87 11.02 9.94
CA SER A 465 -0.31 11.13 9.07
C SER A 465 0.09 11.32 7.61
N PRO A 466 -0.44 10.53 6.66
CA PRO A 466 -0.12 10.68 5.26
C PRO A 466 -0.84 11.90 4.64
N ARG A 467 -0.10 12.65 3.82
CA ARG A 467 -0.61 13.71 2.93
C ARG A 467 -0.23 13.40 1.50
N ALA A 468 -1.21 13.41 0.60
CA ALA A 468 -0.98 13.21 -0.82
C ALA A 468 -0.11 14.35 -1.37
N ILE A 469 0.85 13.99 -2.20
CA ILE A 469 1.73 14.93 -2.90
C ILE A 469 1.10 15.25 -4.25
N PRO A 470 1.15 16.52 -4.72
CA PRO A 470 0.64 16.89 -6.03
C PRO A 470 1.25 16.06 -7.17
N GLU A 471 0.47 15.86 -8.22
CA GLU A 471 0.98 15.26 -9.45
C GLU A 471 2.05 16.16 -10.08
N GLY A 472 3.09 15.55 -10.67
CA GLY A 472 4.18 16.29 -11.31
C GLY A 472 5.40 16.51 -10.42
N PHE A 473 6.31 17.37 -10.88
CA PHE A 473 7.51 17.73 -10.13
C PHE A 473 7.20 18.78 -9.07
N SER A 474 7.61 18.50 -7.85
CA SER A 474 7.54 19.41 -6.71
C SER A 474 8.92 19.53 -6.07
N LYS A 475 9.22 20.67 -5.44
CA LYS A 475 10.47 20.84 -4.68
C LYS A 475 10.56 19.77 -3.59
N LEU A 476 11.70 19.10 -3.48
CA LEU A 476 11.86 17.98 -2.54
C LEU A 476 11.89 18.44 -1.07
N GLU A 477 12.57 19.55 -0.77
CA GLU A 477 12.73 20.07 0.61
C GLU A 477 11.40 20.24 1.38
N PRO A 478 10.37 20.92 0.85
CA PRO A 478 9.07 21.00 1.51
C PRO A 478 8.44 19.64 1.79
N LEU A 479 8.61 18.66 0.89
CA LEU A 479 8.02 17.32 1.01
C LEU A 479 8.62 16.50 2.15
N VAL A 480 9.87 16.77 2.54
CA VAL A 480 10.59 15.99 3.56
C VAL A 480 10.81 16.76 4.87
N SER A 481 10.50 18.06 4.89
CA SER A 481 10.77 18.94 6.04
C SER A 481 10.04 18.54 7.32
N LYS A 482 8.87 17.92 7.21
CA LYS A 482 8.03 17.49 8.35
C LYS A 482 8.05 15.98 8.61
N GLY A 483 8.74 15.22 7.77
CA GLY A 483 8.83 13.77 7.89
C GLY A 483 9.21 13.08 6.58
N ALA A 484 8.95 11.79 6.47
CA ALA A 484 9.40 11.01 5.33
C ALA A 484 8.52 11.23 4.09
N ALA A 485 9.13 11.27 2.91
CA ALA A 485 8.44 11.20 1.63
C ALA A 485 8.55 9.79 1.03
N VAL A 486 7.39 9.17 0.76
CA VAL A 486 7.27 7.81 0.21
C VAL A 486 6.53 7.84 -1.12
N CYS A 487 7.08 7.16 -2.14
CA CYS A 487 6.40 6.94 -3.42
C CYS A 487 5.93 5.49 -3.49
N LEU A 488 4.62 5.28 -3.67
CA LEU A 488 4.00 3.96 -3.75
C LEU A 488 3.88 3.52 -5.20
N GLY A 489 4.23 2.26 -5.45
CA GLY A 489 4.09 1.62 -6.75
C GLY A 489 5.09 2.02 -7.84
N SER A 490 5.99 2.97 -7.57
CA SER A 490 7.08 3.35 -8.47
C SER A 490 8.26 4.00 -7.72
N PRO A 491 9.44 4.12 -8.34
CA PRO A 491 10.51 5.00 -7.87
C PRO A 491 10.12 6.49 -7.96
N TRP A 492 10.78 7.33 -7.16
CA TRP A 492 10.82 8.77 -7.37
C TRP A 492 11.62 9.10 -8.62
N ARG A 493 11.16 10.06 -9.43
CA ARG A 493 11.98 10.72 -10.46
C ARG A 493 12.49 12.03 -9.88
N VAL A 494 13.81 12.18 -9.73
CA VAL A 494 14.43 13.36 -9.12
C VAL A 494 15.29 14.10 -10.13
N ARG A 495 15.07 15.40 -10.30
CA ARG A 495 15.83 16.27 -11.22
C ARG A 495 16.45 17.46 -10.49
N PHE A 496 17.53 17.97 -11.06
CA PHE A 496 18.32 19.11 -10.58
C PHE A 496 19.13 19.67 -11.76
N PRO A 497 19.78 20.85 -11.65
CA PRO A 497 20.38 21.54 -12.80
C PRO A 497 21.29 20.68 -13.68
N ASP A 498 22.14 19.84 -13.08
CA ASP A 498 23.08 18.98 -13.82
C ASP A 498 22.41 17.73 -14.43
N VAL A 499 21.20 17.37 -13.99
CA VAL A 499 20.44 16.22 -14.46
C VAL A 499 18.98 16.65 -14.72
N PRO A 500 18.73 17.44 -15.78
CA PRO A 500 17.41 18.04 -16.02
C PRO A 500 16.35 17.00 -16.40
N ALA A 501 16.74 15.89 -17.03
CA ALA A 501 15.85 14.77 -17.36
C ALA A 501 15.43 13.95 -16.11
N GLY A 502 16.12 14.15 -15.00
CA GLY A 502 15.98 13.41 -13.75
C GLY A 502 16.57 12.00 -13.76
N ARG A 503 16.69 11.41 -12.57
CA ARG A 503 17.13 10.03 -12.31
C ARG A 503 16.20 9.36 -11.30
N ASP A 504 16.17 8.03 -11.31
CA ASP A 504 15.21 7.28 -10.48
C ASP A 504 15.77 7.00 -9.08
N TYR A 505 14.87 6.99 -8.09
CA TYR A 505 15.16 6.75 -6.68
C TYR A 505 14.03 5.91 -6.05
N ALA A 506 14.22 4.60 -6.02
CA ALA A 506 13.34 3.62 -5.37
C ALA A 506 13.66 3.54 -3.87
N GLY A 507 12.95 4.34 -3.09
CA GLY A 507 13.24 4.47 -1.67
C GLY A 507 12.42 5.57 -0.99
N ILE A 508 12.91 5.98 0.17
CA ILE A 508 12.25 6.94 1.05
C ILE A 508 13.22 8.08 1.33
N PHE A 509 12.75 9.31 1.14
CA PHE A 509 13.52 10.50 1.46
C PHE A 509 13.15 11.03 2.84
N THR A 510 14.14 11.49 3.60
CA THR A 510 13.97 12.19 4.87
C THR A 510 14.89 13.41 4.92
N TRP A 511 14.52 14.38 5.76
CA TRP A 511 15.33 15.56 6.05
C TRP A 511 16.18 15.32 7.31
N LEU A 512 17.50 15.41 7.18
CA LEU A 512 18.43 15.30 8.31
C LEU A 512 19.64 16.24 8.09
N PRO A 513 19.50 17.54 8.40
CA PRO A 513 20.53 18.53 8.14
C PRO A 513 21.82 18.20 8.92
N PRO A 514 23.00 18.29 8.28
CA PRO A 514 24.27 18.06 8.93
C PRO A 514 24.56 19.14 9.99
N PRO A 515 25.29 18.80 11.07
CA PRO A 515 25.86 19.83 11.93
C PRO A 515 26.82 20.74 11.12
N PRO A 516 27.04 21.99 11.55
CA PRO A 516 27.99 22.88 10.88
C PRO A 516 29.38 22.25 10.79
N TYR A 517 29.88 22.05 9.57
CA TYR A 517 31.22 21.51 9.36
C TYR A 517 32.28 22.58 9.55
N LYS A 518 33.28 22.30 10.40
CA LYS A 518 34.50 23.10 10.52
C LYS A 518 35.68 22.31 9.96
N PRO A 519 36.36 22.78 8.90
CA PRO A 519 37.55 22.11 8.39
C PRO A 519 38.66 22.09 9.46
N PRO A 520 39.51 21.05 9.47
CA PRO A 520 40.69 21.03 10.34
C PRO A 520 41.59 22.26 10.11
N PRO A 521 42.20 22.82 11.16
CA PRO A 521 43.11 23.97 11.02
C PRO A 521 44.25 23.67 10.04
N GLY A 522 44.56 24.61 9.15
CA GLY A 522 45.71 24.50 8.25
C GLY A 522 45.53 23.63 7.00
N VAL A 523 44.35 23.08 6.73
CA VAL A 523 44.06 22.33 5.49
C VAL A 523 43.32 23.22 4.50
N PRO A 524 43.94 23.64 3.37
CA PRO A 524 43.24 24.37 2.31
C PRO A 524 42.08 23.52 1.79
N THR A 525 40.84 23.91 2.11
CA THR A 525 39.65 23.16 1.72
C THR A 525 38.85 24.01 0.75
N SER A 526 38.76 23.57 -0.51
CA SER A 526 37.98 24.27 -1.52
C SER A 526 36.49 24.34 -1.12
N PRO A 527 35.71 25.33 -1.61
CA PRO A 527 34.27 25.40 -1.34
C PRO A 527 33.52 24.10 -1.69
N ASN A 528 33.93 23.41 -2.76
CA ASN A 528 33.34 22.13 -3.15
C ASN A 528 33.72 21.00 -2.19
N ALA A 529 34.97 20.96 -1.71
CA ALA A 529 35.39 19.99 -0.70
C ALA A 529 34.70 20.25 0.65
N LEU A 530 34.47 21.52 1.02
CA LEU A 530 33.67 21.90 2.19
C LEU A 530 32.22 21.40 2.06
N LYS A 531 31.58 21.62 0.90
CA LYS A 531 30.23 21.11 0.61
C LYS A 531 30.18 19.58 0.67
N ALA A 532 31.13 18.89 0.04
CA ALA A 532 31.18 17.44 0.05
C ALA A 532 31.36 16.86 1.47
N ARG A 533 32.20 17.48 2.29
CA ARG A 533 32.47 17.05 3.68
C ARG A 533 31.38 17.45 4.68
N ARG A 534 30.65 18.54 4.42
CA ARG A 534 29.42 18.88 5.15
C ARG A 534 28.40 17.74 5.05
N GLY A 535 28.31 17.11 3.88
CA GLY A 535 27.28 16.14 3.58
C GLY A 535 25.98 16.80 3.11
N SER A 536 24.89 16.03 3.06
CA SER A 536 23.60 16.50 2.54
C SER A 536 22.56 16.69 3.64
N ASP A 537 21.62 17.59 3.37
CA ASP A 537 20.38 17.76 4.13
C ASP A 537 19.37 16.62 3.83
N PHE A 538 19.46 16.00 2.65
CA PHE A 538 18.62 14.87 2.26
C PHE A 538 19.30 13.54 2.60
N VAL A 539 18.57 12.69 3.31
CA VAL A 539 18.91 11.27 3.49
C VAL A 539 17.93 10.45 2.67
N PHE A 540 18.47 9.52 1.89
CA PHE A 540 17.72 8.56 1.11
C PHE A 540 17.93 7.17 1.68
N ARG A 541 16.84 6.44 1.90
CA ARG A 541 16.84 5.06 2.36
C ARG A 541 16.35 4.14 1.26
N THR A 542 17.12 3.11 0.96
CA THR A 542 16.80 2.04 0.00
C THR A 542 17.33 0.69 0.51
N THR A 543 17.29 -0.38 -0.28
CA THR A 543 17.92 -1.65 0.10
C THR A 543 19.44 -1.56 -0.06
N ARG A 544 20.21 -2.28 0.76
CA ARG A 544 21.68 -2.33 0.61
C ARG A 544 22.09 -2.83 -0.77
N LEU A 545 21.33 -3.77 -1.35
CA LEU A 545 21.52 -4.22 -2.72
C LEU A 545 21.41 -3.07 -3.74
N GLN A 546 20.34 -2.28 -3.65
CA GLN A 546 20.11 -1.17 -4.58
C GLN A 546 21.14 -0.05 -4.41
N TYR A 547 21.56 0.23 -3.17
CA TYR A 547 22.65 1.15 -2.86
C TYR A 547 23.95 0.67 -3.52
N THR A 548 24.34 -0.57 -3.26
CA THR A 548 25.57 -1.15 -3.81
C THR A 548 25.60 -1.11 -5.33
N ALA A 549 24.50 -1.52 -5.98
CA ALA A 549 24.39 -1.45 -7.43
C ALA A 549 24.52 -0.01 -7.96
N GLY A 550 23.87 0.95 -7.30
CA GLY A 550 23.93 2.35 -7.69
C GLY A 550 25.31 3.00 -7.51
N VAL A 551 26.12 2.51 -6.58
CA VAL A 551 27.53 2.93 -6.44
C VAL A 551 28.41 2.25 -7.48
N VAL A 552 28.29 0.92 -7.66
CA VAL A 552 29.07 0.20 -8.69
C VAL A 552 28.86 0.79 -10.07
N ALA A 553 27.60 1.11 -10.43
CA ALA A 553 27.28 1.78 -11.69
C ALA A 553 27.82 3.22 -11.78
N ALA A 554 27.96 3.92 -10.64
CA ALA A 554 28.54 5.25 -10.57
C ALA A 554 30.05 5.24 -10.82
N GLU A 555 30.73 4.25 -10.25
CA GLU A 555 32.18 4.09 -10.39
C GLU A 555 32.53 3.56 -11.79
N ASP A 556 31.84 2.51 -12.25
CA ASP A 556 32.05 1.94 -13.58
C ASP A 556 30.86 1.10 -14.07
N ALA A 557 30.03 1.69 -14.92
CA ALA A 557 28.87 1.03 -15.53
C ALA A 557 29.21 -0.17 -16.44
N ALA A 558 30.46 -0.31 -16.90
CA ALA A 558 30.90 -1.40 -17.76
C ALA A 558 31.60 -2.54 -16.99
N LEU A 559 31.82 -2.39 -15.69
CA LEU A 559 32.43 -3.40 -14.84
C LEU A 559 31.61 -4.70 -14.89
N LYS A 560 32.28 -5.87 -14.87
CA LYS A 560 31.64 -7.20 -14.93
C LYS A 560 32.47 -8.24 -14.17
N GLY A 561 31.89 -9.42 -13.92
CA GLY A 561 32.61 -10.58 -13.41
C GLY A 561 33.16 -10.38 -11.99
N GLU A 562 34.31 -11.00 -11.70
CA GLU A 562 34.91 -11.02 -10.36
C GLU A 562 35.36 -9.64 -9.87
N ALA A 563 35.73 -8.73 -10.77
CA ALA A 563 36.06 -7.35 -10.43
C ALA A 563 34.82 -6.59 -9.93
N MET A 564 33.65 -6.80 -10.56
CA MET A 564 32.37 -6.27 -10.06
C MET A 564 32.04 -6.84 -8.67
N VAL A 565 32.20 -8.15 -8.48
CA VAL A 565 31.95 -8.77 -7.17
C VAL A 565 32.86 -8.18 -6.10
N ALA A 566 34.15 -8.01 -6.38
CA ALA A 566 35.09 -7.43 -5.44
C ALA A 566 34.68 -5.99 -5.05
N LEU A 567 34.37 -5.14 -6.04
CA LEU A 567 33.93 -3.76 -5.77
C LEU A 567 32.60 -3.73 -5.00
N ALA A 568 31.60 -4.50 -5.42
CA ALA A 568 30.30 -4.58 -4.75
C ALA A 568 30.43 -5.01 -3.28
N ARG A 569 31.33 -5.94 -2.97
CA ARG A 569 31.63 -6.35 -1.58
C ARG A 569 32.25 -5.22 -0.77
N VAL A 570 33.21 -4.49 -1.35
CA VAL A 570 33.82 -3.31 -0.71
C VAL A 570 32.78 -2.22 -0.46
N VAL A 571 31.90 -1.98 -1.43
CA VAL A 571 30.84 -0.98 -1.32
C VAL A 571 29.86 -1.32 -0.20
N ALA A 572 29.33 -2.54 -0.20
CA ALA A 572 28.41 -3.01 0.84
C ALA A 572 29.06 -3.02 2.23
N HIS A 573 30.38 -3.27 2.31
CA HIS A 573 31.14 -3.20 3.54
C HIS A 573 31.26 -1.76 4.05
N ASN A 574 31.63 -0.82 3.18
CA ASN A 574 31.84 0.58 3.53
C ASN A 574 30.56 1.27 4.02
N GLU A 575 29.40 0.90 3.45
CA GLU A 575 28.10 1.40 3.92
C GLU A 575 27.89 1.17 5.43
N ARG A 576 28.31 0.01 5.94
CA ARG A 576 28.22 -0.35 7.36
C ARG A 576 29.31 0.25 8.23
N HIS A 577 30.34 0.83 7.63
CA HIS A 577 31.51 1.42 8.32
C HIS A 577 31.61 2.93 8.08
N ALA A 578 30.48 3.57 7.79
CA ALA A 578 30.34 4.99 7.53
C ALA A 578 30.84 5.89 8.68
N ASP A 579 30.75 5.42 9.93
CA ASP A 579 31.12 6.18 11.13
C ASP A 579 32.57 6.69 11.12
N SER A 580 33.47 5.98 10.43
CA SER A 580 34.86 6.39 10.23
C SER A 580 35.01 7.65 9.36
N ARG A 581 34.01 7.95 8.51
CA ARG A 581 33.96 9.12 7.62
C ARG A 581 33.03 10.20 8.16
N HIS A 582 31.86 9.80 8.64
CA HIS A 582 30.85 10.66 9.22
C HIS A 582 30.35 10.09 10.55
N PRO A 583 30.91 10.52 11.69
CA PRO A 583 30.49 10.02 12.99
C PRO A 583 28.98 10.20 13.21
N GLY A 584 28.24 9.10 13.40
CA GLY A 584 26.81 9.12 13.68
C GLY A 584 25.93 9.51 12.50
N ARG A 585 26.45 9.50 11.25
CA ARG A 585 25.66 9.81 10.04
C ARG A 585 25.94 8.80 8.91
N PRO A 586 24.99 8.62 7.99
CA PRO A 586 25.16 7.66 6.89
C PRO A 586 26.24 8.08 5.90
N VAL A 587 26.65 7.17 5.01
CA VAL A 587 27.55 7.46 3.88
C VAL A 587 27.01 8.58 2.98
N CYS A 588 27.90 9.28 2.29
CA CYS A 588 27.58 10.42 1.44
C CYS A 588 27.74 10.12 -0.06
N ASP A 589 26.79 10.57 -0.89
CA ASP A 589 26.83 10.57 -2.36
C ASP A 589 27.79 11.64 -2.87
N THR A 590 29.07 11.47 -2.55
CA THR A 590 30.17 12.31 -3.02
C THR A 590 31.45 11.49 -3.05
N THR A 591 32.48 12.00 -3.73
CA THR A 591 33.82 11.41 -3.73
C THR A 591 34.50 11.37 -2.35
N HIS A 592 33.92 11.99 -1.32
CA HIS A 592 34.39 11.82 0.06
C HIS A 592 34.07 10.43 0.62
N CYS A 593 32.92 9.86 0.23
CA CYS A 593 32.50 8.51 0.60
C CYS A 593 32.44 7.64 -0.66
N GLN A 594 31.30 7.62 -1.35
CA GLN A 594 31.05 6.82 -2.55
C GLN A 594 30.04 7.55 -3.44
N ALA A 595 30.33 7.67 -4.74
CA ALA A 595 29.36 8.27 -5.66
C ALA A 595 28.16 7.32 -5.83
N PHE A 596 26.94 7.86 -5.82
CA PHE A 596 25.71 7.07 -5.89
C PHE A 596 24.80 7.60 -7.01
N GLN A 597 24.52 6.74 -7.99
CA GLN A 597 23.69 7.10 -9.15
C GLN A 597 22.17 6.99 -8.93
N GLY A 598 21.72 6.67 -7.71
CA GLY A 598 20.31 6.39 -7.45
C GLY A 598 19.95 4.95 -7.77
N THR A 599 18.74 4.72 -8.25
CA THR A 599 18.24 3.39 -8.60
C THR A 599 18.67 3.01 -10.01
N VAL A 600 19.35 1.86 -10.08
CA VAL A 600 19.85 1.24 -11.30
C VAL A 600 19.35 -0.20 -11.40
N ARG A 601 19.46 -0.79 -12.59
CA ARG A 601 19.16 -2.21 -12.77
C ARG A 601 20.22 -3.06 -12.07
N ILE A 602 19.78 -3.90 -11.15
CA ILE A 602 20.63 -4.84 -10.42
C ILE A 602 21.17 -5.91 -11.38
N GLN A 603 22.45 -6.21 -11.26
CA GLN A 603 23.18 -7.25 -11.98
C GLN A 603 23.36 -8.51 -11.10
N PRO A 604 23.43 -9.71 -11.70
CA PRO A 604 23.61 -10.96 -10.95
C PRO A 604 24.85 -10.97 -10.05
N GLU A 605 25.95 -10.33 -10.46
CA GLU A 605 27.19 -10.25 -9.69
C GLU A 605 27.04 -9.44 -8.39
N GLU A 606 26.19 -8.40 -8.38
CA GLU A 606 25.92 -7.59 -7.18
C GLU A 606 25.12 -8.39 -6.15
N GLU A 607 24.12 -9.16 -6.62
CA GLU A 607 23.38 -10.10 -5.78
C GLU A 607 24.31 -11.17 -5.19
N ARG A 608 25.17 -11.75 -6.04
CA ARG A 608 26.18 -12.75 -5.63
C ARG A 608 27.14 -12.15 -4.60
N ALA A 609 27.60 -10.92 -4.79
CA ALA A 609 28.51 -10.24 -3.86
C ALA A 609 27.93 -10.13 -2.45
N LEU A 610 26.63 -9.84 -2.35
CA LEU A 610 25.92 -9.69 -1.07
C LEU A 610 25.48 -11.02 -0.43
N GLN A 611 25.48 -12.12 -1.20
CA GLN A 611 25.28 -13.49 -0.68
C GLN A 611 26.55 -14.06 -0.04
N LEU A 612 27.73 -13.55 -0.42
CA LEU A 612 29.00 -13.99 0.16
C LEU A 612 29.16 -13.49 1.60
N PRO A 613 29.98 -14.18 2.43
CA PRO A 613 30.24 -13.76 3.80
C PRO A 613 30.76 -12.31 3.89
N PRO A 614 30.40 -11.57 4.96
CA PRO A 614 30.94 -10.24 5.23
C PRO A 614 32.47 -10.22 5.19
N LEU A 615 33.03 -9.09 4.75
CA LEU A 615 34.47 -8.92 4.71
C LEU A 615 35.06 -8.91 6.14
N ARG A 616 36.28 -9.43 6.29
CA ARG A 616 36.93 -9.61 7.60
C ARG A 616 37.48 -8.32 8.22
N TRP A 617 37.71 -7.30 7.41
CA TRP A 617 38.22 -6.00 7.88
C TRP A 617 37.14 -5.28 8.69
N ARG A 618 37.55 -4.38 9.60
CA ARG A 618 36.63 -3.64 10.48
C ARG A 618 36.60 -2.13 10.19
N GLU A 619 37.36 -1.71 9.20
CA GLU A 619 37.55 -0.30 8.86
C GLU A 619 37.05 -0.04 7.45
N TRP A 620 36.98 1.25 7.10
CA TRP A 620 36.71 1.69 5.74
C TRP A 620 37.76 1.14 4.78
N LEU A 621 37.30 0.57 3.67
CA LEU A 621 38.16 0.03 2.63
C LEU A 621 38.25 1.00 1.45
N PRO A 622 39.41 1.65 1.23
CA PRO A 622 39.59 2.57 0.11
C PRO A 622 39.61 1.83 -1.23
N PHE A 623 39.07 2.45 -2.27
CA PHE A 623 39.14 1.94 -3.63
C PHE A 623 39.22 3.12 -4.61
N SER A 624 39.82 2.90 -5.77
CA SER A 624 39.96 3.92 -6.80
C SER A 624 39.90 3.31 -8.20
N GLN A 625 39.58 4.12 -9.20
CA GLN A 625 39.57 3.66 -10.59
C GLN A 625 40.90 3.01 -10.98
N GLY A 626 42.02 3.65 -10.64
CA GLY A 626 43.36 3.12 -10.82
C GLY A 626 43.80 3.09 -12.29
N GLY A 627 44.53 2.04 -12.68
CA GLY A 627 44.96 1.81 -14.06
C GLY A 627 46.37 2.28 -14.42
N GLN A 628 46.74 2.08 -15.69
CA GLN A 628 48.10 2.31 -16.20
C GLN A 628 48.19 3.33 -17.35
N GLU A 629 47.06 3.94 -17.73
CA GLU A 629 47.04 4.95 -18.78
C GLU A 629 47.91 6.14 -18.39
N PRO A 630 48.89 6.54 -19.23
CA PRO A 630 49.74 7.68 -18.95
C PRO A 630 48.94 8.98 -19.12
N TRP A 631 49.22 9.96 -18.27
CA TRP A 631 48.66 11.31 -18.38
C TRP A 631 49.75 12.36 -18.17
N ARG A 632 49.52 13.54 -18.74
CA ARG A 632 50.40 14.71 -18.66
C ARG A 632 49.57 15.97 -18.48
N GLU A 633 49.85 16.75 -17.45
CA GLU A 633 49.10 17.94 -17.06
C GLU A 633 50.05 19.09 -16.74
N THR A 634 49.71 20.30 -17.18
CA THR A 634 50.51 21.51 -16.93
C THR A 634 49.78 22.43 -15.95
N ARG A 635 50.49 22.94 -14.95
CA ARG A 635 49.95 23.93 -14.00
C ARG A 635 50.86 25.16 -13.90
N PRO A 636 50.29 26.36 -13.68
CA PRO A 636 51.07 27.55 -13.40
C PRO A 636 52.01 27.37 -12.20
N ARG A 637 53.25 27.85 -12.31
CA ARG A 637 54.28 27.67 -11.27
C ARG A 637 53.93 28.37 -9.96
N ASP A 638 53.35 29.56 -10.04
CA ASP A 638 52.82 30.31 -8.90
C ASP A 638 51.76 29.52 -8.12
N GLN A 639 50.90 28.78 -8.81
CA GLN A 639 49.92 27.89 -8.19
C GLN A 639 50.60 26.74 -7.44
N VAL A 640 51.65 26.14 -8.00
CA VAL A 640 52.41 25.05 -7.34
C VAL A 640 53.17 25.58 -6.12
N GLU A 641 53.83 26.73 -6.26
CA GLU A 641 54.56 27.39 -5.17
C GLU A 641 53.63 27.85 -4.03
N SER A 642 52.37 28.20 -4.33
CA SER A 642 51.38 28.49 -3.28
C SER A 642 51.07 27.29 -2.37
N LEU A 643 51.30 26.06 -2.87
CA LEU A 643 51.03 24.81 -2.14
C LEU A 643 52.27 24.18 -1.52
N LEU A 644 53.44 24.36 -2.16
CA LEU A 644 54.71 23.75 -1.75
C LEU A 644 55.71 24.76 -1.19
N GLY A 645 55.35 26.03 -1.07
CA GLY A 645 56.25 27.11 -0.66
C GLY A 645 56.92 27.80 -1.85
N THR A 646 57.15 29.11 -1.70
CA THR A 646 57.81 29.94 -2.71
C THR A 646 59.22 29.45 -3.00
N GLY A 647 59.63 29.45 -4.26
CA GLY A 647 60.97 29.02 -4.66
C GLY A 647 61.18 27.51 -4.54
N VAL A 648 60.15 26.70 -4.80
CA VAL A 648 60.30 25.25 -4.93
C VAL A 648 61.18 24.94 -6.16
N THR A 649 62.19 24.09 -5.98
CA THR A 649 63.21 23.79 -7.01
C THR A 649 63.18 22.35 -7.47
N ALA A 650 62.77 21.43 -6.62
CA ALA A 650 62.66 20.01 -6.95
C ALA A 650 61.51 19.34 -6.20
N VAL A 651 60.86 18.38 -6.85
CA VAL A 651 59.85 17.52 -6.24
C VAL A 651 60.08 16.05 -6.62
N ARG A 652 59.80 15.15 -5.69
CA ARG A 652 59.88 13.70 -5.87
C ARG A 652 58.65 13.04 -5.25
N PHE A 653 58.08 12.07 -5.95
CA PHE A 653 56.91 11.33 -5.51
C PHE A 653 57.31 9.91 -5.11
N ALA A 654 57.02 9.52 -3.87
CA ALA A 654 57.31 8.20 -3.34
C ALA A 654 56.33 7.87 -2.20
N ASP A 655 55.92 6.60 -2.11
CA ASP A 655 55.12 6.07 -0.99
C ASP A 655 53.86 6.90 -0.66
N GLY A 656 53.17 7.40 -1.69
CA GLY A 656 51.98 8.24 -1.53
C GLY A 656 52.25 9.66 -1.02
N ARG A 657 53.51 10.10 -1.00
CA ARG A 657 53.94 11.44 -0.56
C ARG A 657 54.64 12.20 -1.67
N VAL A 658 54.55 13.54 -1.59
CA VAL A 658 55.41 14.45 -2.32
C VAL A 658 56.48 14.98 -1.38
N HIS A 659 57.73 14.77 -1.76
CA HIS A 659 58.92 15.32 -1.11
C HIS A 659 59.41 16.48 -1.97
N TYR A 660 59.70 17.62 -1.36
CA TYR A 660 60.07 18.81 -2.13
C TYR A 660 61.13 19.63 -1.42
N LEU A 661 61.91 20.35 -2.24
CA LEU A 661 62.92 21.32 -1.82
C LEU A 661 62.42 22.71 -2.17
N HIS A 662 62.41 23.61 -1.19
CA HIS A 662 62.13 25.03 -1.42
C HIS A 662 63.12 25.91 -0.68
N THR A 663 63.40 27.08 -1.24
CA THR A 663 64.34 28.04 -0.65
C THR A 663 63.65 28.89 0.41
N LYS A 664 64.09 28.80 1.66
CA LYS A 664 63.58 29.62 2.77
C LYS A 664 64.54 30.76 3.10
N ARG A 665 64.00 31.94 3.41
CA ARG A 665 64.76 33.08 3.94
C ARG A 665 64.39 33.31 5.40
N GLU A 666 65.37 33.14 6.30
CA GLU A 666 65.18 33.35 7.73
C GLU A 666 66.41 34.06 8.30
N GLY A 667 66.21 35.18 9.00
CA GLY A 667 67.31 35.96 9.59
C GLY A 667 68.36 36.49 8.62
N GLY A 668 68.04 36.66 7.33
CA GLY A 668 68.98 37.12 6.29
C GLY A 668 69.80 36.02 5.62
N ALA A 669 69.70 34.76 6.08
CA ALA A 669 70.29 33.60 5.43
C ALA A 669 69.31 32.97 4.44
N VAL A 670 69.84 32.43 3.32
CA VAL A 670 69.10 31.70 2.29
C VAL A 670 69.56 30.25 2.34
N PHE A 671 68.64 29.32 2.60
CA PHE A 671 68.94 27.88 2.62
C PHE A 671 67.75 27.08 2.08
N ASP A 672 68.04 25.90 1.52
CA ASP A 672 67.02 25.00 1.01
C ASP A 672 66.49 24.08 2.12
N VAL A 673 65.18 23.99 2.23
CA VAL A 673 64.48 23.16 3.21
C VAL A 673 63.84 21.98 2.50
N THR A 674 64.07 20.78 3.04
CA THR A 674 63.37 19.58 2.58
C THR A 674 62.11 19.38 3.40
N GLU A 675 60.96 19.28 2.74
CA GLU A 675 59.69 18.98 3.38
C GLU A 675 58.98 17.82 2.68
N SER A 676 57.96 17.27 3.33
CA SER A 676 57.10 16.26 2.72
C SER A 676 55.66 16.42 3.16
N GLN A 677 54.73 16.18 2.23
CA GLN A 677 53.31 16.13 2.52
C GLN A 677 52.64 14.98 1.77
N PRO A 678 51.43 14.53 2.20
CA PRO A 678 50.68 13.53 1.45
C PRO A 678 50.44 14.00 0.02
N CYS A 679 50.72 13.14 -0.97
CA CYS A 679 50.59 13.49 -2.38
C CYS A 679 49.14 13.87 -2.74
N GLU A 680 48.18 13.30 -2.01
CA GLU A 680 46.76 13.61 -2.15
C GLU A 680 46.44 15.10 -1.95
N VAL A 681 47.19 15.81 -1.09
CA VAL A 681 47.03 17.26 -0.89
C VAL A 681 47.37 18.01 -2.18
N LEU A 682 48.49 17.66 -2.81
CA LEU A 682 48.92 18.25 -4.08
C LEU A 682 47.95 17.88 -5.21
N ARG A 683 47.60 16.59 -5.32
CA ARG A 683 46.71 16.06 -6.36
C ARG A 683 45.35 16.75 -6.32
N SER A 684 44.73 16.84 -5.14
CA SER A 684 43.43 17.46 -4.94
C SER A 684 43.46 18.97 -5.23
N ALA A 685 44.48 19.68 -4.76
CA ALA A 685 44.60 21.13 -4.96
C ALA A 685 44.86 21.51 -6.42
N LEU A 686 45.69 20.73 -7.13
CA LEU A 686 46.02 20.94 -8.54
C LEU A 686 45.07 20.23 -9.51
N LYS A 687 44.06 19.51 -9.02
CA LYS A 687 43.12 18.71 -9.84
C LYS A 687 43.86 17.77 -10.79
N LEU A 688 44.82 17.01 -10.29
CA LEU A 688 45.58 16.03 -11.08
C LEU A 688 44.84 14.67 -11.10
N PRO A 689 44.95 13.88 -12.19
CA PRO A 689 44.25 12.59 -12.31
C PRO A 689 44.62 11.60 -11.21
N ALA A 690 45.91 11.48 -10.89
CA ALA A 690 46.45 10.64 -9.82
C ALA A 690 47.66 11.32 -9.17
N CYS A 691 48.26 10.68 -8.15
CA CYS A 691 49.56 11.12 -7.66
C CYS A 691 50.59 11.09 -8.80
N PRO A 692 51.28 12.20 -9.12
CA PRO A 692 52.28 12.22 -10.19
C PRO A 692 53.43 11.26 -9.90
N ARG A 693 54.13 10.85 -10.94
CA ARG A 693 55.42 10.14 -10.82
C ARG A 693 56.59 11.08 -10.99
N THR A 694 56.42 12.09 -11.84
CA THR A 694 57.44 13.09 -12.15
C THR A 694 56.81 14.47 -12.23
N ALA A 695 57.61 15.49 -11.97
CA ALA A 695 57.29 16.86 -12.36
C ALA A 695 58.54 17.54 -12.94
N ALA A 696 58.34 18.34 -13.98
CA ALA A 696 59.38 19.14 -14.61
C ALA A 696 59.03 20.63 -14.45
N PHE A 697 59.96 21.39 -13.86
CA PHE A 697 59.81 22.83 -13.65
C PHE A 697 60.34 23.60 -14.85
N ALA A 698 59.49 24.43 -15.44
CA ALA A 698 59.86 25.48 -16.38
C ALA A 698 59.74 26.87 -15.71
N ASP A 699 60.07 27.93 -16.43
CA ASP A 699 60.11 29.30 -15.87
C ASP A 699 58.75 29.77 -15.33
N ARG A 700 57.64 29.39 -15.99
CA ARG A 700 56.27 29.81 -15.62
C ARG A 700 55.30 28.68 -15.32
N GLU A 701 55.69 27.44 -15.59
CA GLU A 701 54.80 26.29 -15.55
C GLU A 701 55.51 25.08 -14.95
N VAL A 702 54.72 24.16 -14.41
CA VAL A 702 55.18 22.85 -13.94
C VAL A 702 54.38 21.80 -14.68
N VAL A 703 55.09 20.89 -15.35
CA VAL A 703 54.51 19.77 -16.09
C VAL A 703 54.56 18.54 -15.19
N PHE A 704 53.41 17.97 -14.88
CA PHE A 704 53.27 16.73 -14.12
C PHE A 704 52.96 15.57 -15.06
N GLU A 705 53.59 14.43 -14.81
CA GLU A 705 53.29 13.19 -15.52
C GLU A 705 53.03 12.06 -14.53
N GLY A 706 52.09 11.18 -14.87
CA GLY A 706 51.72 10.05 -14.04
C GLY A 706 50.98 8.98 -14.81
N ARG A 707 50.38 8.04 -14.08
CA ARG A 707 49.57 6.96 -14.65
C ARG A 707 48.33 6.71 -13.81
N GLY A 708 47.26 6.27 -14.48
CA GLY A 708 46.00 5.91 -13.85
C GLY A 708 45.25 7.10 -13.25
N GLN A 709 44.20 6.80 -12.49
CA GLN A 709 43.29 7.79 -11.90
C GLN A 709 42.95 7.46 -10.44
N GLY A 710 42.77 8.50 -9.62
CA GLY A 710 42.37 8.39 -8.22
C GLY A 710 43.54 8.44 -7.23
N HIS A 711 43.26 8.11 -5.97
CA HIS A 711 44.22 8.20 -4.86
C HIS A 711 45.18 7.01 -4.76
N GLY A 712 44.90 5.89 -5.45
CA GLY A 712 45.81 4.75 -5.55
C GLY A 712 45.93 3.89 -4.28
N GLU A 713 44.97 4.00 -3.35
CA GLU A 713 44.94 3.19 -2.12
C GLU A 713 43.88 2.10 -2.23
N GLY A 714 44.20 0.90 -1.73
CA GLY A 714 43.28 -0.24 -1.66
C GLY A 714 42.97 -0.86 -3.02
N LEU A 715 41.68 -1.07 -3.31
CA LEU A 715 41.26 -1.75 -4.55
C LEU A 715 41.44 -0.84 -5.77
N ASP A 716 42.32 -1.23 -6.70
CA ASP A 716 42.43 -0.67 -8.06
C ASP A 716 41.45 -1.40 -8.99
N VAL A 717 40.41 -0.70 -9.44
CA VAL A 717 39.31 -1.28 -10.23
C VAL A 717 39.80 -1.72 -11.62
N GLU A 718 40.60 -0.92 -12.31
CA GLU A 718 41.16 -1.30 -13.62
C GLU A 718 42.11 -2.51 -13.53
N ALA A 719 42.96 -2.55 -12.51
CA ALA A 719 43.81 -3.71 -12.26
C ALA A 719 42.99 -4.96 -11.95
N ALA A 720 41.92 -4.83 -11.17
CA ALA A 720 41.00 -5.93 -10.88
C ALA A 720 40.37 -6.51 -12.14
N LYS A 721 39.90 -5.67 -13.09
CA LYS A 721 39.32 -6.12 -14.37
C LYS A 721 40.26 -7.03 -15.15
N THR A 722 41.53 -6.65 -15.24
CA THR A 722 42.54 -7.36 -16.04
C THR A 722 43.20 -8.52 -15.32
N SER A 723 42.96 -8.68 -14.01
CA SER A 723 43.66 -9.63 -13.16
C SER A 723 43.39 -11.11 -13.45
N GLY A 724 42.18 -11.44 -13.94
CA GLY A 724 41.69 -12.81 -14.06
C GLY A 724 41.51 -13.55 -12.73
N LEU A 725 41.64 -12.87 -11.58
CA LEU A 725 41.55 -13.47 -10.25
C LEU A 725 40.10 -13.55 -9.76
N ALA A 726 39.83 -14.50 -8.86
CA ALA A 726 38.60 -14.51 -8.08
C ALA A 726 38.53 -13.31 -7.14
N SER A 727 37.32 -12.82 -6.86
CA SER A 727 37.07 -11.63 -6.02
C SER A 727 37.76 -11.68 -4.66
N GLU A 728 37.83 -12.85 -4.01
CA GLU A 728 38.57 -13.01 -2.74
C GLU A 728 40.06 -12.70 -2.88
N ARG A 729 40.70 -13.19 -3.94
CA ARG A 729 42.13 -12.96 -4.20
C ARG A 729 42.40 -11.53 -4.65
N ILE A 730 41.45 -10.91 -5.37
CA ILE A 730 41.49 -9.47 -5.67
C ILE A 730 41.51 -8.66 -4.37
N LEU A 731 40.60 -8.97 -3.43
CA LEU A 731 40.50 -8.26 -2.15
C LEU A 731 41.69 -8.54 -1.22
N GLU A 732 42.20 -9.77 -1.19
CA GLU A 732 43.43 -10.09 -0.44
C GLU A 732 44.65 -9.35 -1.00
N ARG A 733 44.74 -9.19 -2.32
CA ARG A 733 45.82 -8.40 -2.92
C ARG A 733 45.72 -6.91 -2.58
N ALA A 734 44.50 -6.38 -2.51
CA ALA A 734 44.24 -4.99 -2.19
C ALA A 734 44.46 -4.66 -0.70
N TYR A 735 44.09 -5.57 0.21
CA TYR A 735 43.99 -5.29 1.66
C TYR A 735 44.68 -6.32 2.57
N GLY A 736 45.38 -7.32 2.01
CA GLY A 736 46.04 -8.39 2.77
C GLY A 736 47.41 -8.01 3.34
N SER A 737 48.00 -6.91 2.89
CA SER A 737 49.34 -6.44 3.27
C SER A 737 49.37 -5.46 4.45
N THR A 738 48.24 -5.15 5.09
CA THR A 738 48.25 -4.50 6.42
C THR A 738 48.65 -5.53 7.47
N ALA A 739 49.97 -5.75 7.59
CA ALA A 739 50.57 -6.31 8.77
C ALA A 739 50.26 -5.39 9.95
N VAL A 740 49.30 -5.79 10.78
CA VAL A 740 49.17 -5.26 12.14
C VAL A 740 50.42 -5.71 12.90
N PRO A 741 51.26 -4.81 13.44
CA PRO A 741 52.22 -5.21 14.45
C PRO A 741 51.40 -5.72 15.65
N ARG A 742 51.69 -6.96 16.07
CA ARG A 742 51.04 -7.62 17.19
C ARG A 742 51.01 -6.79 18.47
#